data_AF-A0A942SK61-F1
#
_entry.id   AF-A0A942SK61-F1
#
_cell.length_a   1.000
_cell.length_b   1.000
_cell.length_c   1.000
_cell.angle_alpha   90.00
_cell.angle_beta   90.00
_cell.angle_gamma   90.00
#
_symmetry.space_group_name_H-M   'P 1'
#
loop_
_entity.id
_entity.type
_entity.pdbx_description
1 polymer ?
#
loop_
_entity_poly.entity_id
_entity_poly.type
_entity_poly.pdbx_seq_one_letter_code
_entity_poly.pdbx_strand_id
1 'polypeptide(L)'
;MQALSGNFRIPGDFWGGLAAMLVALPAAVAFGVTVYSAIGPEYAAFGALAGILGAAALGLIAPTFGGTDRLISAPCAPAAAVLSAFAIELVRQGVAPTSIVLLLTVLGILTGLIQILIGFLGFGKLIKYIPYTVVSGYLSGVGLIIIGSQVQKFAGAPAGTSWWEAMLSPHLWDMRGVAVGAATVIVALVAPKVTKAVPGTILGIVAGVITYFALANHDPAMLTLTDNKLVLGSLGATGEGYVSTIAGRWKEIGQLTLAQVGGLFGSALTLAALLSIDTLKTCVVIDQMTRTRHEPNRELVAQGIANITSSSIGGIPGAGIMGPSLVNLSSGAQTRISGIAEGVLALVAALLLGTFIAWIPIATLAGILIVIGLRMIDTEPLHFLESRATVFDFGVVVTVIAVALTIGLIAASAAGVAMSIVLFVREQLGGTVVRRKTFVGQRSSTWYRPEAEMRVIEQKGDKAVIFELQGSLFFGTTYQLYSALEPEIKIRDYVILDMRRVQSVDITAAHMLNQVRDMLKERGVPLLLSNVRERLPNGRNLQEFFEQTGLTRDTDAVKVFPIIESAIEWVEDQIVGEAIPPTDEQIPLTIPEMEMFKGRKDETLADLEARLVQRTCKAGEAIYSIGDPGNELYLIRRGEIKIMSPISGSRRLHHIATFGRGDFFGGLALLDGKPRGNNAIARIDTDLYVLSLEQFNILAEEHKRLAFILISAIARTLAQRLRYADGELTLLHE
;
A
#
# COMPACT_ATOMS: atom_id res chain seq x y z
N MET A 1 25.41 -10.65 20.23
CA MET A 1 26.34 -11.69 19.70
C MET A 1 25.62 -12.98 19.25
N GLN A 2 24.28 -13.00 19.14
CA GLN A 2 23.46 -14.17 18.74
C GLN A 2 22.82 -14.04 17.34
N ALA A 3 23.31 -13.10 16.51
CA ALA A 3 22.79 -12.84 15.15
C ALA A 3 23.74 -13.32 14.02
N LEU A 4 24.78 -14.09 14.35
CA LEU A 4 25.81 -14.55 13.40
C LEU A 4 25.78 -16.06 13.15
N SER A 5 24.72 -16.77 13.54
CA SER A 5 24.58 -18.23 13.34
C SER A 5 23.55 -18.58 12.27
N GLY A 6 23.43 -17.77 11.21
CA GLY A 6 22.79 -18.21 9.98
C GLY A 6 23.78 -19.03 9.17
N ASN A 7 23.43 -20.27 8.82
CA ASN A 7 24.26 -21.18 8.01
C ASN A 7 25.00 -20.44 6.89
N PHE A 8 26.29 -20.13 7.10
CA PHE A 8 27.13 -19.49 6.10
C PHE A 8 27.29 -20.47 4.94
N ARG A 9 26.54 -20.28 3.86
CA ARG A 9 26.81 -20.96 2.59
C ARG A 9 27.95 -20.23 1.87
N ILE A 10 29.13 -20.26 2.50
CA ILE A 10 30.39 -19.64 2.07
C ILE A 10 30.69 -19.88 0.58
N PRO A 11 30.45 -21.08 0.00
CA PRO A 11 30.73 -21.31 -1.41
C PRO A 11 29.90 -20.40 -2.35
N GLY A 12 28.62 -20.18 -2.05
CA GLY A 12 27.74 -19.35 -2.87
C GLY A 12 28.11 -17.86 -2.81
N ASP A 13 28.46 -17.37 -1.62
CA ASP A 13 28.89 -15.98 -1.44
C ASP A 13 30.27 -15.71 -2.08
N PHE A 14 31.19 -16.67 -2.01
CA PHE A 14 32.50 -16.56 -2.69
C PHE A 14 32.35 -16.55 -4.21
N TRP A 15 31.62 -17.53 -4.78
CA TRP A 15 31.41 -17.60 -6.23
C TRP A 15 30.61 -16.41 -6.74
N GLY A 16 29.63 -15.94 -5.97
CA GLY A 16 28.88 -14.72 -6.25
C GLY A 16 29.76 -13.48 -6.26
N GLY A 17 30.59 -13.29 -5.22
CA GLY A 17 31.54 -12.19 -5.14
C GLY A 17 32.57 -12.21 -6.27
N LEU A 18 33.09 -13.38 -6.64
CA LEU A 18 34.02 -13.54 -7.76
C LEU A 18 33.36 -13.19 -9.10
N ALA A 19 32.16 -13.71 -9.36
CA ALA A 19 31.42 -13.41 -10.58
C ALA A 19 31.06 -11.92 -10.67
N ALA A 20 30.67 -11.31 -9.54
CA ALA A 20 30.38 -9.89 -9.44
C ALA A 20 31.62 -9.03 -9.72
N MET A 21 32.76 -9.36 -9.12
CA MET A 21 34.04 -8.68 -9.33
C MET A 21 34.44 -8.67 -10.79
N LEU A 22 34.32 -9.82 -11.48
CA LEU A 22 34.67 -9.94 -12.90
C LEU A 22 33.82 -9.05 -13.82
N VAL A 23 32.64 -8.59 -13.36
CA VAL A 23 31.77 -7.67 -14.10
C VAL A 23 31.93 -6.23 -13.60
N ALA A 24 32.06 -6.01 -12.28
CA ALA A 24 32.18 -4.70 -11.67
C ALA A 24 33.53 -4.03 -11.96
N LEU A 25 34.63 -4.77 -11.89
CA LEU A 25 35.98 -4.23 -11.97
C LEU A 25 36.29 -3.60 -13.34
N PRO A 26 36.02 -4.25 -14.51
CA PRO A 26 36.27 -3.62 -15.80
C PRO A 26 35.42 -2.37 -16.03
N ALA A 27 34.18 -2.38 -15.53
CA ALA A 27 33.30 -1.20 -15.60
C ALA A 27 33.86 -0.06 -14.73
N ALA A 28 34.29 -0.35 -13.51
CA ALA A 28 34.90 0.61 -12.61
C ALA A 28 36.16 1.26 -13.21
N VAL A 29 37.04 0.45 -13.81
CA VAL A 29 38.21 0.92 -14.57
C VAL A 29 37.78 1.89 -15.67
N ALA A 30 36.85 1.48 -16.53
CA ALA A 30 36.40 2.29 -17.66
C ALA A 30 35.78 3.63 -17.22
N PHE A 31 34.98 3.62 -16.16
CA PHE A 31 34.42 4.82 -15.56
C PHE A 31 35.50 5.74 -15.00
N GLY A 32 36.52 5.18 -14.36
CA GLY A 32 37.64 5.99 -13.87
C GLY A 32 38.49 6.58 -14.97
N VAL A 33 38.80 5.82 -16.02
CA VAL A 33 39.43 6.35 -17.23
C VAL A 33 38.60 7.50 -17.80
N THR A 34 37.28 7.33 -17.90
CA THR A 34 36.37 8.36 -18.44
C THR A 34 36.47 9.68 -17.66
N VAL A 35 36.43 9.60 -16.32
CA VAL A 35 36.51 10.79 -15.45
C VAL A 35 37.83 11.52 -15.58
N TYR A 36 38.95 10.78 -15.59
CA TYR A 36 40.28 11.39 -15.55
C TYR A 36 40.81 11.77 -16.93
N SER A 37 40.44 11.04 -17.98
CA SER A 37 40.73 11.46 -19.37
C SER A 37 40.04 12.76 -19.75
N ALA A 38 38.99 13.15 -19.02
CA ALA A 38 38.35 14.45 -19.15
C ALA A 38 39.25 15.62 -18.69
N ILE A 39 40.26 15.35 -17.86
CA ILE A 39 41.31 16.30 -17.46
C ILE A 39 42.38 16.38 -18.55
N GLY A 40 42.82 15.22 -19.04
CA GLY A 40 43.79 15.07 -20.12
C GLY A 40 44.08 13.58 -20.40
N PRO A 41 44.45 13.19 -21.63
CA PRO A 41 44.72 11.78 -21.99
C PRO A 41 45.77 11.10 -21.09
N GLU A 42 46.76 11.85 -20.63
CA GLU A 42 47.82 11.38 -19.72
C GLU A 42 47.30 10.92 -18.35
N TYR A 43 46.11 11.36 -17.94
CA TYR A 43 45.49 10.96 -16.68
C TYR A 43 44.65 9.67 -16.78
N ALA A 44 44.55 9.05 -17.97
CA ALA A 44 43.78 7.82 -18.18
C ALA A 44 44.23 6.67 -17.25
N ALA A 45 45.54 6.44 -17.13
CA ALA A 45 46.09 5.40 -16.25
C ALA A 45 45.79 5.68 -14.77
N PHE A 46 45.82 6.95 -14.37
CA PHE A 46 45.42 7.37 -13.04
C PHE A 46 43.94 7.08 -12.80
N GLY A 47 43.09 7.36 -13.80
CA GLY A 47 41.66 7.05 -13.77
C GLY A 47 41.36 5.57 -13.64
N ALA A 48 42.04 4.71 -14.41
CA ALA A 48 41.92 3.26 -14.31
C ALA A 48 42.15 2.78 -12.87
N LEU A 49 43.21 3.27 -12.24
CA LEU A 49 43.56 2.92 -10.87
C LEU A 49 42.54 3.46 -9.85
N ALA A 50 42.07 4.70 -10.02
CA ALA A 50 41.02 5.28 -9.19
C ALA A 50 39.70 4.47 -9.27
N GLY A 51 39.40 3.93 -10.45
CA GLY A 51 38.28 2.99 -10.64
C GLY A 51 38.46 1.69 -9.85
N ILE A 52 39.63 1.08 -9.94
CA ILE A 52 39.97 -0.18 -9.23
C ILE A 52 39.86 -0.02 -7.71
N LEU A 53 40.44 1.07 -7.18
CA LEU A 53 40.40 1.35 -5.75
C LEU A 53 39.00 1.72 -5.27
N GLY A 54 38.23 2.40 -6.12
CA GLY A 54 36.82 2.63 -5.85
C GLY A 54 36.04 1.32 -5.72
N ALA A 55 36.24 0.37 -6.65
CA ALA A 55 35.60 -0.94 -6.58
C ALA A 55 35.99 -1.68 -5.29
N ALA A 56 37.28 -1.72 -4.95
CA ALA A 56 37.76 -2.36 -3.73
C ALA A 56 37.20 -1.70 -2.45
N ALA A 57 37.27 -0.37 -2.33
CA ALA A 57 36.80 0.33 -1.14
C ALA A 57 35.28 0.26 -0.97
N LEU A 58 34.52 0.46 -2.04
CA LEU A 58 33.06 0.37 -2.01
C LEU A 58 32.60 -1.05 -1.69
N GLY A 59 33.20 -2.05 -2.34
CA GLY A 59 32.94 -3.47 -2.10
C GLY A 59 33.30 -3.95 -0.69
N LEU A 60 34.31 -3.36 -0.05
CA LEU A 60 34.65 -3.70 1.34
C LEU A 60 33.76 -3.00 2.37
N ILE A 61 33.56 -1.69 2.21
CA ILE A 61 32.97 -0.84 3.25
C ILE A 61 31.44 -0.90 3.21
N ALA A 62 30.82 -0.77 2.03
CA ALA A 62 29.37 -0.72 1.92
C ALA A 62 28.68 -1.98 2.48
N PRO A 63 29.04 -3.23 2.12
CA PRO A 63 28.37 -4.41 2.68
C PRO A 63 28.71 -4.67 4.15
N THR A 64 29.83 -4.14 4.67
CA THR A 64 30.19 -4.27 6.09
C THR A 64 29.20 -3.51 6.98
N PHE A 65 28.90 -2.26 6.62
CA PHE A 65 28.01 -1.39 7.38
C PHE A 65 26.55 -1.41 6.88
N GLY A 66 26.34 -1.85 5.65
CA GLY A 66 25.08 -1.79 4.90
C GLY A 66 23.95 -2.65 5.47
N GLY A 67 22.76 -2.38 4.95
CA GLY A 67 21.50 -3.01 5.35
C GLY A 67 20.93 -3.97 4.31
N THR A 68 21.64 -4.20 3.20
CA THR A 68 21.17 -4.96 2.05
C THR A 68 22.08 -6.15 1.76
N ASP A 69 21.56 -7.38 1.87
CA ASP A 69 22.30 -8.57 1.48
C ASP A 69 22.46 -8.66 -0.04
N ARG A 70 23.57 -9.23 -0.51
CA ARG A 70 23.87 -9.51 -1.93
C ARG A 70 24.01 -8.27 -2.84
N LEU A 71 23.90 -7.06 -2.29
CA LEU A 71 24.19 -5.82 -2.99
C LEU A 71 25.70 -5.71 -3.24
N ILE A 72 26.05 -5.34 -4.47
CA ILE A 72 27.42 -5.05 -4.88
C ILE A 72 27.53 -3.54 -5.14
N SER A 73 28.52 -2.91 -4.52
CA SER A 73 28.74 -1.47 -4.58
C SER A 73 30.07 -1.19 -5.27
N ALA A 74 30.04 -0.44 -6.37
CA ALA A 74 31.25 -0.08 -7.12
C ALA A 74 31.03 1.24 -7.88
N PRO A 75 32.09 1.83 -8.47
CA PRO A 75 31.95 3.01 -9.32
C PRO A 75 30.96 2.76 -10.46
N CYS A 76 30.15 3.76 -10.78
CA CYS A 76 29.02 3.62 -11.69
C CYS A 76 28.99 4.71 -12.78
N ALA A 77 28.27 4.45 -13.87
CA ALA A 77 28.17 5.37 -15.00
C ALA A 77 27.62 6.77 -14.63
N PRO A 78 26.58 6.89 -13.79
CA PRO A 78 26.05 8.21 -13.44
C PRO A 78 27.03 9.05 -12.61
N ALA A 79 27.79 8.41 -11.69
CA ALA A 79 28.92 9.08 -11.03
C ALA A 79 29.96 9.55 -12.04
N ALA A 80 30.36 8.67 -12.96
CA ALA A 80 31.36 8.99 -13.96
C ALA A 80 30.94 10.18 -14.82
N ALA A 81 29.68 10.24 -15.23
CA ALA A 81 29.15 11.35 -16.03
C ALA A 81 29.21 12.69 -15.27
N VAL A 82 28.75 12.73 -14.01
CA VAL A 82 28.76 13.95 -13.19
C VAL A 82 30.20 14.40 -12.90
N LEU A 83 31.09 13.48 -12.54
CA LEU A 83 32.48 13.78 -12.25
C LEU A 83 33.26 14.21 -13.50
N SER A 84 32.97 13.60 -14.66
CA SER A 84 33.57 14.02 -15.95
C SER A 84 33.10 15.41 -16.34
N ALA A 85 31.79 15.69 -16.25
CA ALA A 85 31.24 17.01 -16.54
C ALA A 85 31.85 18.08 -15.63
N PHE A 86 32.02 17.76 -14.35
CA PHE A 86 32.70 18.63 -13.39
C PHE A 86 34.17 18.85 -13.75
N ALA A 87 34.91 17.79 -14.11
CA ALA A 87 36.30 17.89 -14.54
C ALA A 87 36.44 18.75 -15.81
N ILE A 88 35.60 18.52 -16.82
CA ILE A 88 35.57 19.31 -18.08
C ILE A 88 35.34 20.78 -17.77
N GLU A 89 34.40 21.09 -16.88
CA GLU A 89 34.10 22.47 -16.53
C GLU A 89 35.29 23.15 -15.84
N LEU A 90 35.99 22.46 -14.93
CA LEU A 90 37.20 22.99 -14.32
C LEU A 90 38.37 23.17 -15.31
N VAL A 91 38.53 22.25 -16.27
CA VAL A 91 39.49 22.40 -17.38
C VAL A 91 39.18 23.66 -18.19
N ARG A 92 37.89 23.88 -18.52
CA ARG A 92 37.45 25.08 -19.26
C ARG A 92 37.70 26.38 -18.48
N GLN A 93 37.64 26.32 -17.16
CA GLN A 93 37.95 27.44 -16.27
C GLN A 93 39.47 27.67 -16.09
N GLY A 94 40.32 26.85 -16.70
CA GLY A 94 41.78 26.98 -16.64
C GLY A 94 42.39 26.50 -15.31
N VAL A 95 41.68 25.66 -14.56
CA VAL A 95 42.17 25.10 -13.29
C VAL A 95 43.29 24.09 -13.58
N ALA A 96 44.37 24.14 -12.81
CA ALA A 96 45.49 23.22 -12.98
C ALA A 96 45.05 21.75 -12.79
N PRO A 97 45.50 20.80 -13.66
CA PRO A 97 45.09 19.40 -13.59
C PRO A 97 45.25 18.74 -12.21
N THR A 98 46.33 19.03 -11.49
CA THR A 98 46.56 18.53 -10.13
C THR A 98 45.49 19.01 -9.15
N SER A 99 45.08 20.28 -9.25
CA SER A 99 43.98 20.86 -8.48
C SER A 99 42.62 20.25 -8.86
N ILE A 100 42.39 19.90 -10.14
CA ILE A 100 41.16 19.22 -10.56
C ILE A 100 41.04 17.85 -9.88
N VAL A 101 42.13 17.07 -9.88
CA VAL A 101 42.17 15.77 -9.19
C VAL A 101 41.91 15.91 -7.68
N LEU A 102 42.45 16.95 -7.05
CA LEU A 102 42.19 17.28 -5.66
C LEU A 102 40.71 17.60 -5.42
N LEU A 103 40.10 18.44 -6.27
CA LEU A 103 38.70 18.83 -6.16
C LEU A 103 37.74 17.65 -6.39
N LEU A 104 38.06 16.73 -7.30
CA LEU A 104 37.31 15.47 -7.48
C LEU A 104 37.34 14.61 -6.21
N THR A 105 38.50 14.55 -5.54
CA THR A 105 38.66 13.83 -4.27
C THR A 105 37.76 14.43 -3.17
N VAL A 106 37.80 15.75 -3.01
CA VAL A 106 36.98 16.47 -2.01
C VAL A 106 35.50 16.38 -2.33
N LEU A 107 35.14 16.47 -3.61
CA LEU A 107 33.76 16.29 -4.09
C LEU A 107 33.21 14.92 -3.70
N GLY A 108 33.99 13.84 -3.85
CA GLY A 108 33.61 12.50 -3.42
C GLY A 108 33.44 12.35 -1.90
N ILE A 109 34.30 13.01 -1.11
CA ILE A 109 34.18 13.05 0.36
C ILE A 109 32.89 13.79 0.78
N LEU A 110 32.65 14.98 0.23
CA LEU A 110 31.43 15.77 0.51
C LEU A 110 30.17 15.02 0.11
N THR A 111 30.20 14.32 -1.03
CA THR A 111 29.12 13.45 -1.50
C THR A 111 28.78 12.40 -0.45
N GLY A 112 29.79 11.70 0.08
CA GLY A 112 29.57 10.69 1.12
C GLY A 112 29.05 11.27 2.44
N LEU A 113 29.50 12.47 2.85
CA LEU A 113 28.98 13.17 4.02
C LEU A 113 27.51 13.54 3.87
N ILE A 114 27.12 14.09 2.72
CA ILE A 114 25.72 14.41 2.41
C ILE A 114 24.88 13.13 2.40
N GLN A 115 25.39 12.04 1.83
CA GLN A 115 24.68 10.76 1.80
C GLN A 115 24.45 10.16 3.20
N ILE A 116 25.44 10.28 4.11
CA ILE A 116 25.29 9.95 5.54
C ILE A 116 24.18 10.79 6.17
N LEU A 117 24.15 12.10 5.91
CA LEU A 117 23.12 13.01 6.42
C LEU A 117 21.72 12.61 5.91
N ILE A 118 21.56 12.31 4.62
CA ILE A 118 20.30 11.83 4.03
C ILE A 118 19.83 10.55 4.74
N GLY A 119 20.74 9.62 5.04
CA GLY A 119 20.46 8.41 5.79
C GLY A 119 19.97 8.68 7.21
N PHE A 120 20.65 9.56 7.95
CA PHE A 120 20.26 9.93 9.33
C PHE A 120 18.92 10.67 9.40
N LEU A 121 18.63 11.56 8.45
CA LEU A 121 17.35 12.27 8.35
C LEU A 121 16.18 11.34 7.99
N GLY A 122 16.48 10.12 7.56
CA GLY A 122 15.48 9.08 7.34
C GLY A 122 14.84 9.08 5.96
N PHE A 123 15.40 9.84 5.01
CA PHE A 123 14.86 9.96 3.66
C PHE A 123 14.93 8.67 2.85
N GLY A 124 15.80 7.72 3.20
CA GLY A 124 15.86 6.42 2.55
C GLY A 124 14.54 5.63 2.64
N LYS A 125 13.73 5.86 3.70
CA LYS A 125 12.43 5.18 3.86
C LYS A 125 11.43 5.50 2.75
N LEU A 126 11.59 6.60 2.03
CA LEU A 126 10.69 7.00 0.94
C LEU A 126 10.68 5.97 -0.21
N ILE A 127 11.76 5.19 -0.38
CA ILE A 127 11.85 4.17 -1.43
C ILE A 127 10.78 3.06 -1.27
N LYS A 128 10.24 2.86 -0.06
CA LYS A 128 9.21 1.86 0.23
C LYS A 128 7.86 2.12 -0.46
N TYR A 129 7.66 3.34 -0.96
CA TYR A 129 6.44 3.73 -1.65
C TYR A 129 6.54 3.58 -3.17
N ILE A 130 7.67 3.11 -3.70
CA ILE A 130 7.79 2.85 -5.15
C ILE A 130 6.92 1.64 -5.51
N PRO A 131 5.95 1.80 -6.42
CA PRO A 131 5.08 0.72 -6.85
C PRO A 131 5.84 -0.36 -7.62
N TYR A 132 5.37 -1.61 -7.52
CA TYR A 132 5.94 -2.76 -8.22
C TYR A 132 6.05 -2.53 -9.74
N THR A 133 5.05 -1.92 -10.38
CA THR A 133 5.03 -1.62 -11.81
C THR A 133 6.18 -0.71 -12.23
N VAL A 134 6.58 0.23 -11.38
CA VAL A 134 7.73 1.11 -11.62
C VAL A 134 9.05 0.34 -11.51
N VAL A 135 9.15 -0.59 -10.55
CA VAL A 135 10.33 -1.43 -10.37
C VAL A 135 10.52 -2.36 -11.57
N SER A 136 9.46 -3.04 -11.98
CA SER A 136 9.45 -3.97 -13.11
C SER A 136 9.75 -3.26 -14.44
N GLY A 137 9.09 -2.12 -14.71
CA GLY A 137 9.37 -1.31 -15.91
C GLY A 137 10.81 -0.81 -15.95
N TYR A 138 11.38 -0.45 -14.80
CA TYR A 138 12.78 -0.07 -14.75
C TYR A 138 13.73 -1.23 -14.97
N LEU A 139 13.48 -2.39 -14.36
CA LEU A 139 14.29 -3.61 -14.54
C LEU A 139 14.44 -3.92 -16.03
N SER A 140 13.30 -3.97 -16.73
CA SER A 140 13.23 -4.18 -18.17
C SER A 140 13.91 -3.05 -18.95
N GLY A 141 13.70 -1.79 -18.56
CA GLY A 141 14.36 -0.62 -19.17
C GLY A 141 15.89 -0.69 -19.07
N VAL A 142 16.44 -0.97 -17.88
CA VAL A 142 17.89 -1.14 -17.68
C VAL A 142 18.40 -2.33 -18.47
N GLY A 143 17.69 -3.46 -18.47
CA GLY A 143 18.05 -4.64 -19.25
C GLY A 143 18.21 -4.31 -20.74
N LEU A 144 17.24 -3.59 -21.31
CA LEU A 144 17.29 -3.14 -22.70
C LEU A 144 18.42 -2.13 -22.98
N ILE A 145 18.67 -1.18 -22.08
CA ILE A 145 19.80 -0.23 -22.20
C ILE A 145 21.14 -0.97 -22.18
N ILE A 146 21.30 -1.94 -21.27
CA ILE A 146 22.51 -2.76 -21.18
C ILE A 146 22.70 -3.52 -22.50
N ILE A 147 21.70 -4.25 -22.96
CA ILE A 147 21.77 -5.01 -24.22
C ILE A 147 22.18 -4.08 -25.37
N GLY A 148 21.46 -2.97 -25.58
CA GLY A 148 21.75 -2.01 -26.64
C GLY A 148 23.16 -1.44 -26.56
N SER A 149 23.61 -1.02 -25.37
CA SER A 149 24.96 -0.45 -25.19
C SER A 149 26.10 -1.45 -25.43
N GLN A 150 25.83 -2.75 -25.34
CA GLN A 150 26.82 -3.81 -25.57
C GLN A 150 26.88 -4.28 -27.03
N VAL A 151 25.86 -4.06 -27.87
CA VAL A 151 25.82 -4.55 -29.27
C VAL A 151 27.08 -4.16 -30.05
N GLN A 152 27.50 -2.90 -29.96
CA GLN A 152 28.71 -2.40 -30.64
C GLN A 152 29.99 -3.13 -30.20
N LYS A 153 30.12 -3.39 -28.88
CA LYS A 153 31.29 -4.04 -28.27
C LYS A 153 31.33 -5.53 -28.57
N PHE A 154 30.16 -6.15 -28.61
CA PHE A 154 29.98 -7.53 -29.01
C PHE A 154 30.33 -7.75 -30.48
N ALA A 155 29.91 -6.83 -31.35
CA ALA A 155 30.22 -6.85 -32.78
C ALA A 155 31.67 -6.48 -33.11
N GLY A 156 32.44 -5.91 -32.17
CA GLY A 156 33.77 -5.37 -32.44
C GLY A 156 33.76 -4.13 -33.35
N ALA A 157 32.63 -3.40 -33.38
CA ALA A 157 32.46 -2.25 -34.26
C ALA A 157 33.39 -1.09 -33.86
N PRO A 158 33.77 -0.20 -34.81
CA PRO A 158 34.62 0.95 -34.52
C PRO A 158 34.07 1.85 -33.41
N ALA A 159 34.96 2.45 -32.63
CA ALA A 159 34.58 3.40 -31.57
C ALA A 159 33.81 4.60 -32.16
N GLY A 160 32.69 4.97 -31.54
CA GLY A 160 31.81 6.05 -32.00
C GLY A 160 30.60 5.59 -32.84
N THR A 161 30.55 4.31 -33.24
CA THR A 161 29.39 3.73 -33.93
C THR A 161 28.18 3.67 -33.00
N SER A 162 27.01 4.11 -33.45
CA SER A 162 25.79 3.96 -32.67
C SER A 162 25.35 2.49 -32.60
N TRP A 163 24.70 2.05 -31.53
CA TRP A 163 24.27 0.65 -31.38
C TRP A 163 23.34 0.17 -32.51
N TRP A 164 22.44 1.03 -32.99
CA TRP A 164 21.52 0.72 -34.07
C TRP A 164 22.24 0.59 -35.42
N GLU A 165 23.26 1.43 -35.63
CA GLU A 165 24.09 1.42 -36.85
C GLU A 165 24.95 0.16 -36.88
N ALA A 166 25.57 -0.18 -35.75
CA ALA A 166 26.28 -1.45 -35.60
C ALA A 166 25.37 -2.64 -35.92
N MET A 167 24.11 -2.64 -35.47
CA MET A 167 23.17 -3.73 -35.73
C MET A 167 22.74 -3.82 -37.21
N LEU A 168 22.53 -2.69 -37.88
CA LEU A 168 22.08 -2.63 -39.28
C LEU A 168 23.22 -2.75 -40.31
N SER A 169 24.47 -2.64 -39.88
CA SER A 169 25.66 -2.68 -40.73
C SER A 169 26.56 -3.88 -40.41
N PRO A 170 26.22 -5.11 -40.89
CA PRO A 170 27.03 -6.31 -40.65
C PRO A 170 28.48 -6.22 -41.14
N HIS A 171 28.75 -5.33 -42.10
CA HIS A 171 30.10 -5.09 -42.62
C HIS A 171 31.03 -4.43 -41.59
N LEU A 172 30.50 -3.82 -40.52
CA LEU A 172 31.29 -3.24 -39.43
C LEU A 172 31.70 -4.28 -38.37
N TRP A 173 31.25 -5.52 -38.50
CA TRP A 173 31.45 -6.54 -37.47
C TRP A 173 32.80 -7.22 -37.63
N ASP A 174 33.57 -7.27 -36.55
CA ASP A 174 34.72 -8.15 -36.44
C ASP A 174 34.25 -9.55 -36.02
N MET A 175 34.34 -10.50 -36.96
CA MET A 175 33.94 -11.89 -36.75
C MET A 175 34.68 -12.55 -35.58
N ARG A 176 35.89 -12.10 -35.23
CA ARG A 176 36.66 -12.60 -34.09
C ARG A 176 35.99 -12.20 -32.77
N GLY A 177 35.61 -10.94 -32.66
CA GLY A 177 34.85 -10.42 -31.52
C GLY A 177 33.50 -11.13 -31.39
N VAL A 178 32.77 -11.27 -32.49
CA VAL A 178 31.48 -11.98 -32.52
C VAL A 178 31.63 -13.44 -32.08
N ALA A 179 32.64 -14.16 -32.56
CA ALA A 179 32.89 -15.55 -32.17
C ALA A 179 33.18 -15.68 -30.66
N VAL A 180 34.04 -14.81 -30.12
CA VAL A 180 34.37 -14.76 -28.68
C VAL A 180 33.12 -14.46 -27.85
N GLY A 181 32.36 -13.42 -28.21
CA GLY A 181 31.14 -13.04 -27.53
C GLY A 181 30.07 -14.13 -27.59
N ALA A 182 29.87 -14.75 -28.76
CA ALA A 182 28.90 -15.83 -28.94
C ALA A 182 29.25 -17.05 -28.10
N ALA A 183 30.51 -17.47 -28.06
CA ALA A 183 30.98 -18.55 -27.20
C ALA A 183 30.67 -18.25 -25.72
N THR A 184 30.94 -17.02 -25.28
CA THR A 184 30.61 -16.57 -23.92
C THR A 184 29.11 -16.64 -23.64
N VAL A 185 28.25 -16.12 -24.52
CA VAL A 185 26.79 -16.12 -24.35
C VAL A 185 26.24 -17.55 -24.29
N ILE A 186 26.64 -18.40 -25.25
CA ILE A 186 26.17 -19.79 -25.36
C ILE A 186 26.54 -20.55 -24.08
N VAL A 187 27.80 -20.49 -23.66
CA VAL A 187 28.25 -21.19 -22.45
C VAL A 187 27.59 -20.60 -21.21
N ALA A 188 27.44 -19.29 -21.09
CA ALA A 188 26.78 -18.68 -19.93
C ALA A 188 25.29 -19.08 -19.77
N LEU A 189 24.60 -19.34 -20.88
CA LEU A 189 23.20 -19.78 -20.90
C LEU A 189 23.04 -21.29 -20.73
N VAL A 190 23.95 -22.10 -21.30
CA VAL A 190 23.86 -23.56 -21.31
C VAL A 190 24.52 -24.19 -20.08
N ALA A 191 25.64 -23.66 -19.60
CA ALA A 191 26.41 -24.25 -18.51
C ALA A 191 25.60 -24.48 -17.22
N PRO A 192 24.69 -23.59 -16.77
CA PRO A 192 23.85 -23.85 -15.59
C PRO A 192 22.95 -25.09 -15.71
N LYS A 193 22.67 -25.55 -16.93
CA LYS A 193 21.91 -26.79 -17.19
C LYS A 193 22.78 -28.05 -17.06
N VAL A 194 24.10 -27.92 -17.20
CA VAL A 194 25.07 -29.03 -17.19
C VAL A 194 25.75 -29.15 -15.83
N THR A 195 26.15 -28.03 -15.23
CA THR A 195 26.82 -27.98 -13.93
C THR A 195 26.23 -26.90 -13.03
N LYS A 196 26.15 -27.21 -11.73
CA LYS A 196 25.74 -26.28 -10.68
C LYS A 196 26.90 -25.90 -9.75
N ALA A 197 28.09 -26.45 -9.97
CA ALA A 197 29.25 -26.26 -9.11
C ALA A 197 29.91 -24.89 -9.30
N VAL A 198 29.89 -24.37 -10.54
CA VAL A 198 30.46 -23.07 -10.91
C VAL A 198 29.39 -22.26 -11.64
N PRO A 199 29.20 -20.96 -11.31
CA PRO A 199 28.27 -20.09 -12.02
C PRO A 199 28.50 -20.07 -13.53
N GLY A 200 27.41 -20.16 -14.31
CA GLY A 200 27.48 -20.10 -15.77
C GLY A 200 28.16 -18.84 -16.30
N THR A 201 28.03 -17.71 -15.60
CA THR A 201 28.69 -16.46 -15.93
C THR A 201 30.22 -16.60 -15.95
N ILE A 202 30.81 -17.27 -14.94
CA ILE A 202 32.26 -17.52 -14.87
C ILE A 202 32.70 -18.44 -16.00
N LEU A 203 31.96 -19.53 -16.23
CA LEU A 203 32.24 -20.46 -17.32
C LEU A 203 32.14 -19.78 -18.69
N GLY A 204 31.23 -18.82 -18.86
CA GLY A 204 31.13 -17.97 -20.04
C GLY A 204 32.35 -17.07 -20.24
N ILE A 205 32.87 -16.46 -19.17
CA ILE A 205 34.14 -15.68 -19.25
C ILE A 205 35.26 -16.57 -19.72
N VAL A 206 35.45 -17.70 -19.05
CA VAL A 206 36.51 -18.66 -19.35
C VAL A 206 36.39 -19.15 -20.79
N ALA A 207 35.18 -19.47 -21.27
CA ALA A 207 34.95 -19.87 -22.65
C ALA A 207 35.32 -18.78 -23.66
N GLY A 208 34.97 -17.52 -23.39
CA GLY A 208 35.36 -16.38 -24.24
C GLY A 208 36.87 -16.18 -24.29
N VAL A 209 37.53 -16.22 -23.13
CA VAL A 209 39.00 -16.12 -23.03
C VAL A 209 39.69 -17.27 -23.78
N ILE A 210 39.23 -18.51 -23.61
CA ILE A 210 39.77 -19.67 -24.34
C ILE A 210 39.56 -19.49 -25.85
N THR A 211 38.37 -19.05 -26.28
CA THR A 211 38.06 -18.82 -27.69
C THR A 211 38.96 -17.74 -28.28
N TYR A 212 39.22 -16.67 -27.52
CA TYR A 212 40.13 -15.60 -27.92
C TYR A 212 41.56 -16.12 -28.16
N PHE A 213 42.12 -16.85 -27.20
CA PHE A 213 43.47 -17.41 -27.34
C PHE A 213 43.55 -18.50 -28.42
N ALA A 214 42.48 -19.25 -28.64
CA ALA A 214 42.40 -20.22 -29.75
C ALA A 214 42.44 -19.50 -31.11
N LEU A 215 41.75 -18.38 -31.26
CA LEU A 215 41.81 -17.55 -32.47
C LEU A 215 43.17 -16.85 -32.62
N ALA A 216 43.76 -16.41 -31.52
CA ALA A 216 45.06 -15.75 -31.50
C ALA A 216 46.22 -16.68 -31.93
N ASN A 217 46.05 -18.01 -31.80
CA ASN A 217 46.99 -18.97 -32.38
C ASN A 217 47.02 -18.94 -33.92
N HIS A 218 45.94 -18.50 -34.55
CA HIS A 218 45.81 -18.35 -36.00
C HIS A 218 46.06 -16.92 -36.49
N ASP A 219 45.91 -15.91 -35.62
CA ASP A 219 46.32 -14.54 -35.88
C ASP A 219 47.23 -13.99 -34.77
N PRO A 220 48.56 -14.00 -34.98
CA PRO A 220 49.54 -13.46 -34.04
C PRO A 220 49.34 -11.98 -33.70
N ALA A 221 48.64 -11.19 -34.53
CA ALA A 221 48.33 -9.79 -34.23
C ALA A 221 47.41 -9.63 -33.01
N MET A 222 46.72 -10.70 -32.60
CA MET A 222 45.90 -10.72 -31.37
C MET A 222 46.74 -10.95 -30.10
N LEU A 223 48.01 -11.32 -30.22
CA LEU A 223 48.89 -11.55 -29.06
C LEU A 223 49.68 -10.30 -28.64
N THR A 224 49.30 -9.12 -29.12
CA THR A 224 49.86 -7.83 -28.67
C THR A 224 48.84 -7.09 -27.81
N LEU A 225 49.32 -6.42 -26.75
CA LEU A 225 48.50 -5.51 -25.93
C LEU A 225 48.39 -4.11 -26.54
N THR A 226 49.39 -3.71 -27.33
CA THR A 226 49.44 -2.43 -28.03
C THR A 226 48.58 -2.48 -29.29
N ASP A 227 47.70 -1.48 -29.46
CA ASP A 227 46.75 -1.30 -30.59
C ASP A 227 45.76 -2.46 -30.82
N ASN A 228 45.58 -3.31 -29.80
CA ASN A 228 44.63 -4.40 -29.85
C ASN A 228 43.27 -3.96 -29.29
N LYS A 229 42.34 -3.68 -30.21
CA LYS A 229 40.99 -3.20 -29.91
C LYS A 229 40.05 -4.28 -29.35
N LEU A 230 40.48 -5.54 -29.32
CA LEU A 230 39.67 -6.68 -28.87
C LEU A 230 39.84 -6.98 -27.38
N VAL A 231 40.91 -6.48 -26.75
CA VAL A 231 41.21 -6.69 -25.32
C VAL A 231 41.19 -5.37 -24.56
N LEU A 232 41.15 -5.46 -23.22
CA LEU A 232 41.11 -4.27 -22.36
C LEU A 232 42.37 -3.39 -22.47
N GLY A 233 43.55 -4.01 -22.65
CA GLY A 233 44.84 -3.32 -22.75
C GLY A 233 45.53 -3.10 -21.39
N SER A 234 46.78 -2.65 -21.41
CA SER A 234 47.58 -2.43 -20.19
C SER A 234 46.95 -1.37 -19.28
N LEU A 235 46.75 -1.71 -18.01
CA LEU A 235 46.14 -0.83 -17.00
C LEU A 235 47.09 0.26 -16.45
N GLY A 236 48.34 0.31 -16.92
CA GLY A 236 49.25 1.44 -16.72
C GLY A 236 49.71 1.76 -15.28
N ALA A 237 49.41 0.93 -14.29
CA ALA A 237 49.69 1.23 -12.88
C ALA A 237 50.68 0.24 -12.25
N THR A 238 51.95 0.64 -12.11
CA THR A 238 52.92 0.03 -11.19
C THR A 238 52.83 0.72 -9.83
N GLY A 239 52.61 -0.06 -8.75
CA GLY A 239 52.18 0.43 -7.43
C GLY A 239 53.14 1.36 -6.66
N GLU A 240 54.40 1.51 -7.07
CA GLU A 240 55.42 2.23 -6.28
C GLU A 240 55.26 3.76 -6.27
N GLY A 241 54.56 4.37 -7.24
CA GLY A 241 54.31 5.83 -7.29
C GLY A 241 52.98 6.30 -6.70
N TYR A 242 52.08 5.38 -6.35
CA TYR A 242 50.69 5.72 -6.05
C TYR A 242 50.48 6.14 -4.59
N VAL A 243 51.11 5.43 -3.64
CA VAL A 243 50.98 5.70 -2.19
C VAL A 243 51.55 7.08 -1.84
N SER A 244 52.68 7.46 -2.45
CA SER A 244 53.27 8.79 -2.28
C SER A 244 52.37 9.89 -2.86
N THR A 245 51.68 9.62 -3.96
CA THR A 245 50.72 10.53 -4.60
C THR A 245 49.47 10.76 -3.73
N ILE A 246 48.94 9.74 -3.05
CA ILE A 246 47.84 9.92 -2.09
C ILE A 246 48.30 10.70 -0.86
N ALA A 247 49.46 10.34 -0.30
CA ALA A 247 49.99 10.99 0.91
C ALA A 247 50.25 12.49 0.70
N GLY A 248 50.76 12.88 -0.48
CA GLY A 248 50.92 14.29 -0.87
C GLY A 248 49.59 15.06 -0.93
N ARG A 249 48.52 14.42 -1.42
CA ARG A 249 47.19 15.05 -1.55
C ARG A 249 46.58 15.44 -0.23
N TRP A 250 46.74 14.64 0.83
CA TRP A 250 46.17 15.00 2.14
C TRP A 250 46.76 16.30 2.70
N LYS A 251 48.03 16.59 2.39
CA LYS A 251 48.67 17.85 2.75
C LYS A 251 48.10 19.04 1.96
N GLU A 252 47.74 18.82 0.70
CA GLU A 252 47.15 19.84 -0.19
C GLU A 252 45.67 20.11 0.11
N ILE A 253 44.88 19.09 0.53
CA ILE A 253 43.49 19.30 0.94
C ILE A 253 43.41 20.27 2.13
N GLY A 254 44.36 20.19 3.07
CA GLY A 254 44.46 21.11 4.22
C GLY A 254 44.72 22.57 3.84
N GLN A 255 45.07 22.85 2.58
CA GLN A 255 45.33 24.20 2.06
C GLN A 255 44.13 24.78 1.29
N LEU A 256 43.03 24.03 1.15
CA LEU A 256 41.83 24.51 0.46
C LEU A 256 41.10 25.59 1.27
N THR A 257 40.62 26.61 0.56
CA THR A 257 39.82 27.68 1.16
C THR A 257 38.36 27.25 1.38
N LEU A 258 37.70 27.82 2.37
CA LEU A 258 36.28 27.55 2.65
C LEU A 258 35.37 27.90 1.45
N ALA A 259 35.75 28.90 0.66
CA ALA A 259 35.04 29.28 -0.56
C ALA A 259 35.11 28.20 -1.65
N GLN A 260 36.28 27.56 -1.83
CA GLN A 260 36.44 26.45 -2.76
C GLN A 260 35.60 25.24 -2.34
N VAL A 261 35.57 24.92 -1.05
CA VAL A 261 34.72 23.84 -0.51
C VAL A 261 33.23 24.17 -0.68
N GLY A 262 32.83 25.41 -0.42
CA GLY A 262 31.45 25.88 -0.62
C GLY A 262 30.99 25.78 -2.09
N GLY A 263 31.88 26.07 -3.04
CA GLY A 263 31.61 25.93 -4.47
C GLY A 263 31.33 24.49 -4.93
N LEU A 264 31.81 23.49 -4.18
CA LEU A 264 31.56 22.07 -4.48
C LEU A 264 30.18 21.58 -4.02
N PHE A 265 29.50 22.33 -3.14
CA PHE A 265 28.30 21.84 -2.46
C PHE A 265 27.18 21.44 -3.43
N GLY A 266 26.93 22.24 -4.47
CA GLY A 266 25.89 21.94 -5.47
C GLY A 266 26.16 20.63 -6.24
N SER A 267 27.40 20.43 -6.69
CA SER A 267 27.82 19.19 -7.35
C SER A 267 27.80 17.99 -6.40
N ALA A 268 28.23 18.18 -5.15
CA ALA A 268 28.23 17.13 -4.12
C ALA A 268 26.80 16.69 -3.77
N LEU A 269 25.87 17.64 -3.64
CA LEU A 269 24.46 17.36 -3.39
C LEU A 269 23.82 16.60 -4.56
N THR A 270 24.11 17.04 -5.79
CA THR A 270 23.63 16.38 -7.01
C THR A 270 24.13 14.93 -7.09
N LEU A 271 25.44 14.74 -6.88
CA LEU A 271 26.06 13.42 -6.91
C LEU A 271 25.54 12.53 -5.76
N ALA A 272 25.36 13.07 -4.55
CA ALA A 272 24.85 12.31 -3.40
C ALA A 272 23.40 11.87 -3.62
N ALA A 273 22.54 12.73 -4.14
CA ALA A 273 21.17 12.38 -4.48
C ALA A 273 21.14 11.28 -5.54
N LEU A 274 21.95 11.42 -6.60
CA LEU A 274 22.06 10.45 -7.69
C LEU A 274 22.48 9.06 -7.19
N LEU A 275 23.58 8.98 -6.41
CA LEU A 275 24.10 7.72 -5.87
C LEU A 275 23.16 7.09 -4.84
N SER A 276 22.45 7.91 -4.06
CA SER A 276 21.42 7.45 -3.14
C SER A 276 20.26 6.80 -3.89
N ILE A 277 19.76 7.45 -4.95
CA ILE A 277 18.68 6.92 -5.79
C ILE A 277 19.09 5.58 -6.41
N ASP A 278 20.26 5.51 -7.06
CA ASP A 278 20.73 4.29 -7.72
C ASP A 278 20.89 3.12 -6.72
N THR A 279 21.45 3.39 -5.56
CA THR A 279 21.60 2.38 -4.50
C THR A 279 20.24 1.88 -4.05
N LEU A 280 19.37 2.77 -3.56
CA LEU A 280 18.08 2.38 -2.98
C LEU A 280 17.21 1.65 -4.00
N LYS A 281 17.28 2.10 -5.25
CA LYS A 281 16.57 1.48 -6.35
C LYS A 281 17.06 0.08 -6.65
N THR A 282 18.37 -0.12 -6.63
CA THR A 282 18.96 -1.45 -6.75
C THR A 282 18.58 -2.34 -5.56
N CYS A 283 18.53 -1.80 -4.34
CA CYS A 283 18.08 -2.54 -3.16
C CYS A 283 16.63 -3.03 -3.29
N VAL A 284 15.71 -2.18 -3.78
CA VAL A 284 14.31 -2.57 -4.01
C VAL A 284 14.20 -3.70 -5.02
N VAL A 285 15.00 -3.66 -6.08
CA VAL A 285 15.05 -4.71 -7.10
C VAL A 285 15.56 -6.03 -6.52
N ILE A 286 16.65 -5.96 -5.75
CA ILE A 286 17.20 -7.14 -5.06
C ILE A 286 16.13 -7.72 -4.13
N ASP A 287 15.51 -6.90 -3.29
CA ASP A 287 14.46 -7.30 -2.34
C ASP A 287 13.28 -7.99 -3.02
N GLN A 288 12.87 -7.51 -4.20
CA GLN A 288 11.81 -8.12 -4.98
C GLN A 288 12.22 -9.52 -5.46
N MET A 289 13.42 -9.68 -6.00
CA MET A 289 13.92 -10.96 -6.52
C MET A 289 14.20 -11.99 -5.42
N THR A 290 14.68 -11.53 -4.25
CA THR A 290 15.00 -12.40 -3.10
C THR A 290 13.83 -12.58 -2.14
N ARG A 291 12.75 -11.80 -2.29
CA ARG A 291 11.63 -11.69 -1.35
C ARG A 291 12.10 -11.28 0.06
N THR A 292 13.09 -10.39 0.14
CA THR A 292 13.62 -9.84 1.40
C THR A 292 13.23 -8.37 1.59
N ARG A 293 13.67 -7.78 2.71
CA ARG A 293 13.55 -6.35 2.97
C ARG A 293 14.87 -5.82 3.49
N HIS A 294 15.38 -4.77 2.88
CA HIS A 294 16.56 -4.04 3.37
C HIS A 294 16.19 -2.94 4.36
N GLU A 295 17.20 -2.40 5.05
CA GLU A 295 17.12 -1.19 5.88
C GLU A 295 17.67 0.03 5.09
N PRO A 296 16.80 0.86 4.45
CA PRO A 296 17.23 1.87 3.47
C PRO A 296 18.17 2.93 4.04
N ASN A 297 17.88 3.42 5.25
CA ASN A 297 18.67 4.47 5.88
C ASN A 297 20.06 3.98 6.27
N ARG A 298 20.14 2.75 6.78
CA ARG A 298 21.41 2.10 7.12
C ARG A 298 22.25 1.89 5.87
N GLU A 299 21.61 1.51 4.76
CA GLU A 299 22.28 1.38 3.47
C GLU A 299 22.87 2.72 3.01
N LEU A 300 22.09 3.81 3.04
CA LEU A 300 22.61 5.14 2.67
C LEU A 300 23.79 5.58 3.54
N VAL A 301 23.73 5.37 4.85
CA VAL A 301 24.87 5.67 5.75
C VAL A 301 26.09 4.84 5.35
N ALA A 302 25.93 3.55 5.09
CA ALA A 302 27.03 2.68 4.69
C ALA A 302 27.66 3.08 3.35
N GLN A 303 26.85 3.40 2.35
CA GLN A 303 27.32 3.92 1.06
C GLN A 303 28.06 5.25 1.22
N GLY A 304 27.55 6.14 2.07
CA GLY A 304 28.22 7.41 2.34
C GLY A 304 29.59 7.23 3.00
N ILE A 305 29.71 6.32 3.98
CA ILE A 305 31.01 5.94 4.57
C ILE A 305 31.93 5.34 3.49
N ALA A 306 31.41 4.45 2.66
CA ALA A 306 32.15 3.81 1.57
C ALA A 306 32.65 4.83 0.53
N ASN A 307 31.84 5.84 0.20
CA ASN A 307 32.21 6.94 -0.71
C ASN A 307 33.29 7.85 -0.12
N ILE A 308 33.23 8.15 1.19
CA ILE A 308 34.30 8.87 1.89
C ILE A 308 35.59 8.05 1.85
N THR A 309 35.53 6.75 2.18
CA THR A 309 36.70 5.87 2.18
C THR A 309 37.31 5.74 0.79
N SER A 310 36.49 5.45 -0.22
CA SER A 310 36.91 5.35 -1.64
C SER A 310 37.63 6.63 -2.06
N SER A 311 37.00 7.79 -1.89
CA SER A 311 37.56 9.06 -2.31
C SER A 311 38.86 9.38 -1.57
N SER A 312 38.92 9.09 -0.27
CA SER A 312 40.08 9.37 0.58
C SER A 312 41.33 8.56 0.20
N ILE A 313 41.17 7.38 -0.42
CA ILE A 313 42.28 6.58 -0.96
C ILE A 313 42.52 6.82 -2.46
N GLY A 314 41.98 7.93 -3.00
CA GLY A 314 42.10 8.29 -4.42
C GLY A 314 41.23 7.47 -5.36
N GLY A 315 40.26 6.73 -4.82
CA GLY A 315 39.23 6.04 -5.59
C GLY A 315 38.09 6.97 -6.01
N ILE A 316 37.18 6.45 -6.83
CA ILE A 316 36.01 7.20 -7.32
C ILE A 316 34.76 6.79 -6.53
N PRO A 317 33.87 7.73 -6.17
CA PRO A 317 32.61 7.39 -5.51
C PRO A 317 31.71 6.55 -6.42
N GLY A 318 30.81 5.79 -5.81
CA GLY A 318 29.91 4.89 -6.48
C GLY A 318 28.65 4.61 -5.66
N ALA A 319 27.93 3.57 -6.08
CA ALA A 319 26.63 3.22 -5.54
C ALA A 319 26.44 1.70 -5.61
N GLY A 320 25.35 1.22 -5.02
CA GLY A 320 24.84 -0.11 -5.28
C GLY A 320 24.46 -0.26 -6.76
N ILE A 321 25.11 -1.17 -7.48
CA ILE A 321 24.96 -1.34 -8.93
C ILE A 321 24.23 -2.63 -9.30
N MET A 322 23.28 -2.51 -10.23
CA MET A 322 22.35 -3.59 -10.57
C MET A 322 23.04 -4.77 -11.27
N GLY A 323 23.80 -4.56 -12.34
CA GLY A 323 24.39 -5.63 -13.15
C GLY A 323 25.21 -6.64 -12.31
N PRO A 324 26.27 -6.21 -11.61
CA PRO A 324 27.03 -7.09 -10.73
C PRO A 324 26.24 -7.68 -9.58
N SER A 325 25.27 -6.95 -9.00
CA SER A 325 24.38 -7.50 -7.96
C SER A 325 23.51 -8.65 -8.46
N LEU A 326 23.05 -8.58 -9.71
CA LEU A 326 22.28 -9.66 -10.34
C LEU A 326 23.15 -10.87 -10.70
N VAL A 327 24.39 -10.62 -11.13
CA VAL A 327 25.38 -11.69 -11.33
C VAL A 327 25.67 -12.39 -10.00
N ASN A 328 25.87 -11.62 -8.95
CA ASN A 328 26.08 -12.10 -7.60
C ASN A 328 24.92 -13.02 -7.16
N LEU A 329 23.68 -12.53 -7.29
CA LEU A 329 22.45 -13.27 -7.01
C LEU A 329 22.33 -14.56 -7.83
N SER A 330 22.45 -14.46 -9.15
CA SER A 330 22.32 -15.60 -10.06
C SER A 330 23.44 -16.64 -9.92
N SER A 331 24.56 -16.24 -9.31
CA SER A 331 25.69 -17.10 -8.95
C SER A 331 25.53 -17.78 -7.59
N GLY A 332 24.40 -17.59 -6.91
CA GLY A 332 24.06 -18.27 -5.66
C GLY A 332 24.42 -17.53 -4.39
N ALA A 333 24.75 -16.23 -4.46
CA ALA A 333 25.00 -15.43 -3.26
C ALA A 333 23.76 -15.31 -2.38
N GLN A 334 23.98 -15.36 -1.07
CA GLN A 334 22.92 -15.35 -0.06
C GLN A 334 23.09 -14.25 0.99
N THR A 335 24.29 -13.72 1.19
CA THR A 335 24.54 -12.76 2.26
C THR A 335 25.37 -11.58 1.77
N ARG A 336 25.47 -10.53 2.59
CA ARG A 336 26.41 -9.41 2.40
C ARG A 336 27.89 -9.81 2.31
N ILE A 337 28.27 -11.03 2.72
CA ILE A 337 29.66 -11.52 2.60
C ILE A 337 30.09 -11.54 1.13
N SER A 338 29.18 -11.78 0.20
CA SER A 338 29.51 -11.76 -1.22
C SER A 338 30.03 -10.41 -1.71
N GLY A 339 29.54 -9.30 -1.12
CA GLY A 339 30.05 -7.96 -1.40
C GLY A 339 31.45 -7.77 -0.83
N ILE A 340 31.68 -8.21 0.41
CA ILE A 340 33.03 -8.18 1.02
C ILE A 340 34.00 -9.02 0.18
N ALA A 341 33.58 -10.21 -0.27
CA ALA A 341 34.37 -11.06 -1.15
C ALA A 341 34.68 -10.37 -2.49
N GLU A 342 33.71 -9.69 -3.09
CA GLU A 342 33.92 -8.87 -4.30
C GLU A 342 34.99 -7.79 -4.05
N GLY A 343 34.90 -7.02 -2.97
CA GLY A 343 35.88 -5.98 -2.64
C GLY A 343 37.28 -6.52 -2.34
N VAL A 344 37.38 -7.64 -1.61
CA VAL A 344 38.67 -8.34 -1.38
C VAL A 344 39.25 -8.84 -2.71
N LEU A 345 38.44 -9.47 -3.55
CA LEU A 345 38.88 -10.00 -4.84
C LEU A 345 39.27 -8.88 -5.80
N ALA A 346 38.57 -7.74 -5.78
CA ALA A 346 38.93 -6.54 -6.53
C ALA A 346 40.28 -5.97 -6.05
N LEU A 347 40.53 -5.93 -4.74
CA LEU A 347 41.81 -5.53 -4.17
C LEU A 347 42.94 -6.49 -4.56
N VAL A 348 42.71 -7.80 -4.47
CA VAL A 348 43.69 -8.82 -4.90
C VAL A 348 43.95 -8.71 -6.40
N ALA A 349 42.90 -8.52 -7.19
CA ALA A 349 42.99 -8.31 -8.62
C ALA A 349 43.83 -7.07 -8.98
N ALA A 350 43.66 -5.98 -8.23
CA ALA A 350 44.45 -4.76 -8.33
C ALA A 350 45.94 -5.01 -8.08
N LEU A 351 46.27 -5.80 -7.06
CA LEU A 351 47.64 -6.01 -6.59
C LEU A 351 48.40 -7.10 -7.36
N LEU A 352 47.71 -8.14 -7.83
CA LEU A 352 48.33 -9.38 -8.36
C LEU A 352 47.98 -9.69 -9.82
N LEU A 353 46.84 -9.21 -10.32
CA LEU A 353 46.27 -9.66 -11.59
C LEU A 353 46.11 -8.54 -12.63
N GLY A 354 46.65 -7.34 -12.39
CA GLY A 354 46.60 -6.25 -13.37
C GLY A 354 47.11 -6.66 -14.76
N THR A 355 48.18 -7.48 -14.81
CA THR A 355 48.72 -8.03 -16.06
C THR A 355 47.77 -9.00 -16.75
N PHE A 356 46.98 -9.78 -16.01
CA PHE A 356 46.04 -10.76 -16.58
C PHE A 356 44.73 -10.12 -17.04
N ILE A 357 44.22 -9.13 -16.29
CA ILE A 357 42.97 -8.43 -16.62
C ILE A 357 43.07 -7.69 -17.96
N ALA A 358 44.28 -7.18 -18.29
CA ALA A 358 44.58 -6.54 -19.56
C ALA A 358 44.24 -7.42 -20.79
N TRP A 359 44.25 -8.75 -20.63
CA TRP A 359 43.99 -9.72 -21.69
C TRP A 359 42.54 -10.17 -21.80
N ILE A 360 41.63 -9.69 -20.95
CA ILE A 360 40.22 -10.08 -21.03
C ILE A 360 39.62 -9.47 -22.30
N PRO A 361 39.03 -10.28 -23.20
CA PRO A 361 38.42 -9.77 -24.42
C PRO A 361 37.17 -8.93 -24.10
N ILE A 362 37.03 -7.79 -24.77
CA ILE A 362 35.89 -6.88 -24.60
C ILE A 362 34.58 -7.57 -25.00
N ALA A 363 34.60 -8.38 -26.06
CA ALA A 363 33.44 -9.14 -26.51
C ALA A 363 32.93 -10.18 -25.49
N THR A 364 33.83 -10.75 -24.68
CA THR A 364 33.48 -11.63 -23.55
C THR A 364 32.65 -10.86 -22.51
N LEU A 365 33.12 -9.68 -22.11
CA LEU A 365 32.42 -8.84 -21.13
C LEU A 365 31.06 -8.36 -21.69
N ALA A 366 31.03 -7.95 -22.96
CA ALA A 366 29.81 -7.55 -23.66
C ALA A 366 28.80 -8.71 -23.71
N GLY A 367 29.24 -9.92 -24.05
CA GLY A 367 28.40 -11.12 -24.08
C GLY A 367 27.75 -11.43 -22.73
N ILE A 368 28.50 -11.33 -21.64
CA ILE A 368 27.95 -11.53 -20.29
C ILE A 368 26.94 -10.46 -19.91
N LEU A 369 27.25 -9.19 -20.19
CA LEU A 369 26.33 -8.09 -19.94
C LEU A 369 25.03 -8.23 -20.75
N ILE A 370 25.08 -8.76 -21.98
CA ILE A 370 23.88 -9.13 -22.75
C ILE A 370 23.09 -10.24 -22.05
N VAL A 371 23.73 -11.31 -21.59
CA VAL A 371 23.04 -12.39 -20.85
C VAL A 371 22.36 -11.85 -19.59
N ILE A 372 23.03 -10.95 -18.86
CA ILE A 372 22.47 -10.31 -17.67
C ILE A 372 21.28 -9.43 -18.06
N GLY A 373 21.43 -8.58 -19.08
CA GLY A 373 20.35 -7.72 -19.57
C GLY A 373 19.12 -8.51 -20.00
N LEU A 374 19.29 -9.68 -20.64
CA LEU A 374 18.18 -10.57 -20.99
C LEU A 374 17.47 -11.14 -19.76
N ARG A 375 18.22 -11.47 -18.71
CA ARG A 375 17.66 -11.96 -17.44
C ARG A 375 16.96 -10.86 -16.63
N MET A 376 17.21 -9.58 -16.93
CA MET A 376 16.58 -8.44 -16.27
C MET A 376 15.19 -8.09 -16.82
N ILE A 377 14.88 -8.53 -18.03
CA ILE A 377 13.59 -8.25 -18.64
C ILE A 377 12.52 -9.06 -17.89
N ASP A 378 11.64 -8.32 -17.23
CA ASP A 378 10.55 -8.89 -16.45
C ASP A 378 9.31 -9.10 -17.33
N THR A 379 8.89 -10.36 -17.46
CA THR A 379 7.74 -10.75 -18.26
C THR A 379 6.46 -10.88 -17.45
N GLU A 380 6.52 -10.83 -16.11
CA GLU A 380 5.34 -10.96 -15.25
C GLU A 380 4.24 -9.91 -15.55
N PRO A 381 4.57 -8.63 -15.82
CA PRO A 381 3.54 -7.63 -16.11
C PRO A 381 2.71 -7.89 -17.37
N LEU A 382 3.14 -8.78 -18.27
CA LEU A 382 2.36 -9.13 -19.46
C LEU A 382 0.99 -9.70 -19.09
N HIS A 383 0.87 -10.38 -17.95
CA HIS A 383 -0.43 -10.86 -17.45
C HIS A 383 -1.39 -9.72 -17.07
N PHE A 384 -0.89 -8.50 -16.80
CA PHE A 384 -1.76 -7.35 -16.51
C PHE A 384 -2.60 -6.90 -17.72
N LEU A 385 -2.24 -7.35 -18.93
CA LEU A 385 -3.05 -7.15 -20.14
C LEU A 385 -4.31 -8.02 -20.18
N GLU A 386 -4.41 -9.05 -19.34
CA GLU A 386 -5.54 -9.99 -19.35
C GLU A 386 -6.84 -9.38 -18.78
N SER A 387 -6.74 -8.35 -17.93
CA SER A 387 -7.89 -7.71 -17.28
C SER A 387 -7.94 -6.21 -17.51
N ARG A 388 -9.13 -5.69 -17.83
CA ARG A 388 -9.38 -4.25 -17.96
C ARG A 388 -9.07 -3.46 -16.69
N ALA A 389 -9.11 -4.10 -15.52
CA ALA A 389 -8.77 -3.46 -14.26
C ALA A 389 -7.26 -3.15 -14.15
N THR A 390 -6.40 -3.99 -14.73
CA THR A 390 -4.93 -3.93 -14.58
C THR A 390 -4.21 -3.37 -15.80
N VAL A 391 -4.91 -3.10 -16.91
CA VAL A 391 -4.30 -2.53 -18.13
C VAL A 391 -3.62 -1.18 -17.86
N PHE A 392 -4.16 -0.36 -16.95
CA PHE A 392 -3.51 0.91 -16.59
C PHE A 392 -2.21 0.70 -15.81
N ASP A 393 -2.12 -0.34 -14.98
CA ASP A 393 -0.89 -0.73 -14.28
C ASP A 393 0.20 -1.18 -15.27
N PHE A 394 -0.19 -1.93 -16.32
CA PHE A 394 0.72 -2.23 -17.43
C PHE A 394 1.17 -0.96 -18.18
N GLY A 395 0.26 0.00 -18.35
CA GLY A 395 0.58 1.32 -18.92
C GLY A 395 1.70 2.04 -18.17
N VAL A 396 1.78 1.91 -16.84
CA VAL A 396 2.90 2.44 -16.05
C VAL A 396 4.22 1.78 -16.45
N VAL A 397 4.25 0.45 -16.57
CA VAL A 397 5.45 -0.32 -16.96
C VAL A 397 5.99 0.15 -18.31
N VAL A 398 5.10 0.25 -19.31
CA VAL A 398 5.47 0.71 -20.67
C VAL A 398 5.98 2.15 -20.64
N THR A 399 5.34 3.03 -19.87
CA THR A 399 5.76 4.43 -19.72
C THR A 399 7.17 4.51 -19.13
N VAL A 400 7.45 3.74 -18.07
CA VAL A 400 8.77 3.69 -17.45
C VAL A 400 9.83 3.19 -18.44
N ILE A 401 9.55 2.13 -19.20
CA ILE A 401 10.49 1.62 -20.21
C ILE A 401 10.76 2.67 -21.30
N ALA A 402 9.71 3.29 -21.83
CA ALA A 402 9.84 4.29 -22.89
C ALA A 402 10.65 5.51 -22.44
N VAL A 403 10.34 6.07 -21.26
CA VAL A 403 11.08 7.21 -20.69
C VAL A 403 12.52 6.82 -20.33
N ALA A 404 12.76 5.59 -19.86
CA ALA A 404 14.11 5.12 -19.55
C ALA A 404 15.02 5.09 -20.79
N LEU A 405 14.48 4.62 -21.93
CA LEU A 405 15.22 4.50 -23.19
C LEU A 405 15.45 5.85 -23.89
N THR A 406 14.63 6.87 -23.61
CA THR A 406 14.63 8.15 -24.35
C THR A 406 15.20 9.32 -23.56
N ILE A 407 14.89 9.41 -22.26
CA ILE A 407 15.25 10.54 -21.40
C ILE A 407 16.24 10.09 -20.33
N GLY A 408 15.99 8.93 -19.72
CA GLY A 408 16.86 8.33 -18.73
C GLY A 408 16.13 7.76 -17.52
N LEU A 409 16.90 7.03 -16.71
CA LEU A 409 16.40 6.17 -15.64
C LEU A 409 15.78 6.91 -14.44
N ILE A 410 16.28 8.10 -14.12
CA ILE A 410 15.73 8.95 -13.05
C ILE A 410 14.36 9.48 -13.46
N ALA A 411 14.27 10.08 -14.66
CA ALA A 411 13.03 10.59 -15.22
C ALA A 411 11.98 9.49 -15.36
N ALA A 412 12.39 8.30 -15.78
CA ALA A 412 11.51 7.14 -15.89
C ALA A 412 10.88 6.75 -14.55
N SER A 413 11.69 6.72 -13.49
CA SER A 413 11.21 6.39 -12.15
C SER A 413 10.24 7.46 -11.63
N ALA A 414 10.54 8.74 -11.85
CA ALA A 414 9.67 9.85 -11.46
C ALA A 414 8.34 9.83 -12.22
N ALA A 415 8.36 9.62 -13.54
CA ALA A 415 7.16 9.51 -14.37
C ALA A 415 6.30 8.31 -13.96
N GLY A 416 6.93 7.15 -13.71
CA GLY A 416 6.23 5.96 -13.23
C GLY A 416 5.55 6.18 -11.89
N VAL A 417 6.27 6.74 -10.90
CA VAL A 417 5.70 7.05 -9.58
C VAL A 417 4.56 8.06 -9.71
N ALA A 418 4.72 9.11 -10.51
CA ALA A 418 3.66 10.10 -10.73
C ALA A 418 2.40 9.46 -11.34
N MET A 419 2.55 8.63 -12.37
CA MET A 419 1.42 7.92 -12.98
C MET A 419 0.75 6.96 -12.00
N SER A 420 1.51 6.23 -11.19
CA SER A 420 0.95 5.37 -10.15
C SER A 420 0.22 6.15 -9.05
N ILE A 421 0.70 7.33 -8.66
CA ILE A 421 -0.02 8.21 -7.72
C ILE A 421 -1.36 8.63 -8.34
N VAL A 422 -1.38 8.99 -9.62
CA VAL A 422 -2.62 9.34 -10.33
C VAL A 422 -3.59 8.15 -10.37
N LEU A 423 -3.11 6.94 -10.67
CA LEU A 423 -3.94 5.74 -10.67
C LEU A 423 -4.47 5.41 -9.27
N PHE A 424 -3.64 5.52 -8.24
CA PHE A 424 -4.06 5.33 -6.85
C PHE A 424 -5.15 6.33 -6.45
N VAL A 425 -4.99 7.61 -6.79
CA VAL A 425 -6.01 8.64 -6.53
C VAL A 425 -7.30 8.31 -7.27
N ARG A 426 -7.22 7.95 -8.56
CA ARG A 426 -8.39 7.56 -9.35
C ARG A 426 -9.15 6.39 -8.73
N GLU A 427 -8.42 5.36 -8.27
CA GLU A 427 -9.02 4.18 -7.61
C GLU A 427 -9.72 4.58 -6.31
N GLN A 428 -9.08 5.43 -5.50
CA GLN A 428 -9.65 5.89 -4.23
C GLN A 428 -10.91 6.78 -4.42
N LEU A 429 -11.03 7.46 -5.56
CA LEU A 429 -12.19 8.29 -5.92
C LEU A 429 -13.38 7.46 -6.47
N GLY A 430 -13.14 6.23 -6.91
CA GLY A 430 -14.16 5.40 -7.57
C GLY A 430 -15.19 4.73 -6.64
N GLY A 431 -14.97 4.73 -5.33
CA GLY A 431 -15.84 4.06 -4.36
C GLY A 431 -17.16 4.80 -4.09
N THR A 432 -18.27 4.07 -3.99
CA THR A 432 -19.59 4.63 -3.62
C THR A 432 -19.68 4.90 -2.11
N VAL A 433 -20.05 6.12 -1.73
CA VAL A 433 -20.22 6.51 -0.31
C VAL A 433 -21.57 6.09 0.26
N VAL A 434 -22.63 6.18 -0.56
CA VAL A 434 -23.98 5.79 -0.14
C VAL A 434 -24.13 4.30 -0.43
N ARG A 435 -24.18 3.50 0.62
CA ARG A 435 -24.43 2.05 0.52
C ARG A 435 -25.89 1.79 0.16
N ARG A 436 -26.79 2.49 0.85
CA ARG A 436 -28.23 2.32 0.72
C ARG A 436 -28.95 3.61 1.05
N LYS A 437 -30.06 3.84 0.34
CA LYS A 437 -31.05 4.88 0.62
C LYS A 437 -32.40 4.21 0.87
N THR A 438 -33.03 4.52 1.99
CA THR A 438 -34.39 4.03 2.35
C THR A 438 -35.20 5.17 2.97
N PHE A 439 -36.51 5.01 3.05
CA PHE A 439 -37.40 5.94 3.75
C PHE A 439 -37.91 5.34 5.05
N VAL A 440 -38.32 6.17 6.02
CA VAL A 440 -38.90 5.69 7.28
C VAL A 440 -40.19 4.90 7.06
N GLY A 441 -40.97 5.24 6.02
CA GLY A 441 -42.14 4.45 5.64
C GLY A 441 -41.82 3.03 5.12
N GLN A 442 -40.55 2.77 4.77
CA GLN A 442 -40.07 1.47 4.28
C GLN A 442 -39.31 0.68 5.34
N ARG A 443 -38.82 1.36 6.39
CA ARG A 443 -38.02 0.77 7.46
C ARG A 443 -38.43 1.40 8.78
N SER A 444 -39.00 0.59 9.67
CA SER A 444 -39.45 1.04 10.98
C SER A 444 -38.40 0.79 12.05
N SER A 445 -38.64 1.42 13.18
CA SER A 445 -37.92 1.16 14.41
C SER A 445 -38.27 -0.22 15.00
N THR A 446 -37.57 -0.60 16.06
CA THR A 446 -37.95 -1.75 16.90
C THR A 446 -39.22 -1.53 17.73
N TRP A 447 -39.87 -0.36 17.66
CA TRP A 447 -41.12 -0.09 18.39
C TRP A 447 -42.32 -0.50 17.52
N TYR A 448 -43.13 -1.44 18.00
CA TYR A 448 -44.34 -1.87 17.30
C TYR A 448 -45.48 -0.93 17.67
N ARG A 449 -45.84 -0.06 16.73
CA ARG A 449 -46.89 0.93 16.92
C ARG A 449 -48.29 0.31 16.75
N PRO A 450 -49.32 0.87 17.39
CA PRO A 450 -50.72 0.58 17.07
C PRO A 450 -51.04 0.75 15.58
N GLU A 451 -52.08 0.07 15.08
CA GLU A 451 -52.42 0.10 13.64
C GLU A 451 -52.69 1.52 13.12
N ALA A 452 -53.34 2.35 13.94
CA ALA A 452 -53.64 3.73 13.58
C ALA A 452 -52.37 4.56 13.34
N GLU A 453 -51.34 4.37 14.16
CA GLU A 453 -50.04 5.06 14.04
C GLU A 453 -49.24 4.53 12.85
N MET A 454 -49.20 3.20 12.66
CA MET A 454 -48.52 2.58 11.52
C MET A 454 -49.05 3.10 10.18
N ARG A 455 -50.37 3.26 10.03
CA ARG A 455 -50.96 3.83 8.80
C ARG A 455 -50.52 5.26 8.54
N VAL A 456 -50.31 6.06 9.59
CA VAL A 456 -49.78 7.42 9.44
C VAL A 456 -48.34 7.37 8.94
N ILE A 457 -47.50 6.48 9.49
CA ILE A 457 -46.11 6.32 9.07
C ILE A 457 -46.02 5.77 7.64
N GLU A 458 -46.88 4.84 7.24
CA GLU A 458 -46.92 4.35 5.85
C GLU A 458 -47.26 5.49 4.86
N GLN A 459 -48.16 6.40 5.25
CA GLN A 459 -48.59 7.51 4.39
C GLN A 459 -47.64 8.71 4.39
N LYS A 460 -46.99 8.98 5.53
CA LYS A 460 -46.17 10.19 5.76
C LYS A 460 -44.69 9.90 5.99
N GLY A 461 -44.27 8.64 6.07
CA GLY A 461 -42.90 8.22 6.34
C GLY A 461 -41.90 8.60 5.26
N ASP A 462 -42.40 8.91 4.06
CA ASP A 462 -41.62 9.52 2.98
C ASP A 462 -41.10 10.92 3.34
N LYS A 463 -41.62 11.58 4.39
CA LYS A 463 -41.03 12.84 4.91
C LYS A 463 -39.62 12.67 5.47
N ALA A 464 -39.17 11.44 5.68
CA ALA A 464 -37.87 11.14 6.28
C ALA A 464 -37.06 10.16 5.45
N VAL A 465 -35.80 10.51 5.19
CA VAL A 465 -34.86 9.69 4.41
C VAL A 465 -33.71 9.20 5.27
N ILE A 466 -33.25 7.98 4.99
CA ILE A 466 -32.17 7.30 5.67
C ILE A 466 -31.06 7.01 4.66
N PHE A 467 -29.85 7.47 4.95
CA PHE A 467 -28.65 7.18 4.19
C PHE A 467 -27.69 6.31 5.01
N GLU A 468 -27.49 5.07 4.58
CA GLU A 468 -26.42 4.22 5.11
C GLU A 468 -25.10 4.56 4.43
N LEU A 469 -24.17 5.17 5.17
CA LEU A 469 -22.89 5.59 4.63
C LEU A 469 -21.82 4.51 4.82
N GLN A 470 -20.88 4.44 3.87
CA GLN A 470 -19.76 3.50 3.91
C GLN A 470 -18.47 4.10 3.37
N GLY A 471 -17.35 3.46 3.74
CA GLY A 471 -16.02 3.82 3.23
C GLY A 471 -15.49 5.12 3.84
N SER A 472 -14.67 5.83 3.07
CA SER A 472 -14.02 7.06 3.49
C SER A 472 -14.77 8.30 2.99
N LEU A 473 -15.18 9.17 3.92
CA LEU A 473 -15.71 10.49 3.63
C LEU A 473 -14.55 11.47 3.57
N PHE A 474 -14.15 11.89 2.38
CA PHE A 474 -13.06 12.85 2.21
C PHE A 474 -13.32 13.78 1.02
N PHE A 475 -12.45 14.76 0.79
CA PHE A 475 -12.60 15.76 -0.28
C PHE A 475 -12.96 15.16 -1.66
N GLY A 476 -12.51 13.93 -1.94
CA GLY A 476 -12.76 13.24 -3.19
C GLY A 476 -14.15 12.64 -3.33
N THR A 477 -14.86 12.44 -2.23
CA THR A 477 -16.15 11.75 -2.17
C THR A 477 -17.29 12.62 -1.63
N THR A 478 -16.98 13.81 -1.09
CA THR A 478 -17.97 14.77 -0.60
C THR A 478 -18.97 15.19 -1.67
N TYR A 479 -18.53 15.41 -2.91
CA TYR A 479 -19.43 15.78 -4.00
C TYR A 479 -20.46 14.68 -4.31
N GLN A 480 -20.05 13.41 -4.29
CA GLN A 480 -20.95 12.28 -4.50
C GLN A 480 -22.02 12.22 -3.40
N LEU A 481 -21.60 12.38 -2.14
CA LEU A 481 -22.51 12.38 -1.00
C LEU A 481 -23.45 13.59 -1.03
N TYR A 482 -22.92 14.79 -1.27
CA TYR A 482 -23.74 16.00 -1.36
C TYR A 482 -24.76 15.92 -2.50
N SER A 483 -24.36 15.44 -3.68
CA SER A 483 -25.27 15.26 -4.82
C SER A 483 -26.39 14.26 -4.54
N ALA A 484 -26.16 13.28 -3.68
CA ALA A 484 -27.17 12.33 -3.24
C ALA A 484 -28.11 12.91 -2.17
N LEU A 485 -27.58 13.78 -1.28
CA LEU A 485 -28.32 14.39 -0.17
C LEU A 485 -29.13 15.62 -0.60
N GLU A 486 -28.58 16.50 -1.44
CA GLU A 486 -29.16 17.80 -1.79
C GLU A 486 -30.61 17.71 -2.31
N PRO A 487 -30.97 16.76 -3.21
CA PRO A 487 -32.36 16.64 -3.68
C PRO A 487 -33.32 16.26 -2.55
N GLU A 488 -32.87 15.44 -1.60
CA GLU A 488 -33.70 14.98 -0.49
C GLU A 488 -33.82 16.05 0.59
N ILE A 489 -32.73 16.74 0.96
CA ILE A 489 -32.76 17.84 1.94
C ILE A 489 -33.75 18.93 1.51
N LYS A 490 -33.94 19.14 0.19
CA LYS A 490 -34.88 20.14 -0.32
C LYS A 490 -36.35 19.76 -0.18
N ILE A 491 -36.67 18.46 -0.17
CA ILE A 491 -38.04 17.96 -0.23
C ILE A 491 -38.50 17.39 1.11
N ARG A 492 -37.58 16.78 1.85
CA ARG A 492 -37.86 15.99 3.05
C ARG A 492 -37.68 16.84 4.31
N ASP A 493 -38.42 16.46 5.35
CA ASP A 493 -38.35 17.11 6.65
C ASP A 493 -37.13 16.57 7.42
N TYR A 494 -36.96 15.25 7.49
CA TYR A 494 -35.92 14.60 8.31
C TYR A 494 -34.88 13.84 7.48
N VAL A 495 -33.61 13.90 7.90
CA VAL A 495 -32.48 13.20 7.27
C VAL A 495 -31.68 12.45 8.33
N ILE A 496 -31.58 11.12 8.18
CA ILE A 496 -30.79 10.24 9.03
C ILE A 496 -29.55 9.78 8.27
N LEU A 497 -28.36 10.05 8.83
CA LEU A 497 -27.08 9.56 8.31
C LEU A 497 -26.53 8.46 9.23
N ASP A 498 -26.46 7.24 8.72
CA ASP A 498 -25.88 6.12 9.46
C ASP A 498 -24.37 5.99 9.21
N MET A 499 -23.59 6.16 10.27
CA MET A 499 -22.13 6.20 10.24
C MET A 499 -21.49 4.84 10.52
N ARG A 500 -22.29 3.77 10.65
CA ARG A 500 -21.84 2.44 11.11
C ARG A 500 -20.66 1.88 10.32
N ARG A 501 -20.61 2.10 9.00
CA ARG A 501 -19.60 1.57 8.07
C ARG A 501 -18.62 2.63 7.56
N VAL A 502 -18.64 3.83 8.13
CA VAL A 502 -17.67 4.89 7.81
C VAL A 502 -16.31 4.55 8.43
N GLN A 503 -15.27 4.59 7.62
CA GLN A 503 -13.90 4.24 8.00
C GLN A 503 -13.04 5.46 8.35
N SER A 504 -13.31 6.60 7.72
CA SER A 504 -12.60 7.85 7.96
C SER A 504 -13.45 9.05 7.55
N VAL A 505 -13.27 10.19 8.24
CA VAL A 505 -13.83 11.48 7.85
C VAL A 505 -12.73 12.53 7.86
N ASP A 506 -12.61 13.34 6.79
CA ASP A 506 -11.72 14.49 6.73
C ASP A 506 -12.43 15.83 7.05
N ILE A 507 -11.66 16.92 7.08
CA ILE A 507 -12.17 18.25 7.41
C ILE A 507 -13.16 18.74 6.36
N THR A 508 -12.91 18.46 5.09
CA THR A 508 -13.79 18.85 3.97
C THR A 508 -15.16 18.18 4.09
N ALA A 509 -15.18 16.89 4.42
CA ALA A 509 -16.40 16.13 4.67
C ALA A 509 -17.15 16.62 5.90
N ALA A 510 -16.44 16.92 6.99
CA ALA A 510 -17.07 17.53 8.17
C ALA A 510 -17.68 18.91 7.84
N HIS A 511 -17.02 19.72 7.01
CA HIS A 511 -17.58 21.01 6.58
C HIS A 511 -18.82 20.83 5.69
N MET A 512 -18.82 19.87 4.78
CA MET A 512 -20.01 19.53 3.98
C MET A 512 -21.18 19.07 4.88
N LEU A 513 -20.91 18.25 5.89
CA LEU A 513 -21.94 17.86 6.88
C LEU A 513 -22.45 19.06 7.69
N ASN A 514 -21.59 20.03 8.03
CA ASN A 514 -22.02 21.29 8.65
C ASN A 514 -22.98 22.06 7.73
N GLN A 515 -22.68 22.15 6.43
CA GLN A 515 -23.58 22.78 5.47
C GLN A 515 -24.94 22.07 5.40
N VAL A 516 -24.94 20.73 5.38
CA VAL A 516 -26.17 19.93 5.43
C VAL A 516 -26.97 20.21 6.71
N ARG A 517 -26.31 20.25 7.87
CA ARG A 517 -26.93 20.62 9.14
C ARG A 517 -27.54 22.02 9.06
N ASP A 518 -26.81 23.01 8.57
CA ASP A 518 -27.25 24.41 8.55
C ASP A 518 -28.48 24.57 7.63
N MET A 519 -28.51 23.89 6.48
CA MET A 519 -29.66 23.85 5.58
C MET A 519 -30.91 23.23 6.23
N LEU A 520 -30.74 22.18 7.05
CA LEU A 520 -31.85 21.57 7.80
C LEU A 520 -32.31 22.47 8.96
N LYS A 521 -31.35 23.10 9.66
CA LYS A 521 -31.61 24.02 10.76
C LYS A 521 -32.43 25.24 10.32
N GLU A 522 -32.17 25.79 9.14
CA GLU A 522 -32.97 26.89 8.56
C GLU A 522 -34.46 26.52 8.38
N ARG A 523 -34.75 25.22 8.24
CA ARG A 523 -36.11 24.68 8.15
C ARG A 523 -36.68 24.25 9.50
N GLY A 524 -35.92 24.42 10.58
CA GLY A 524 -36.32 24.03 11.93
C GLY A 524 -36.21 22.53 12.22
N VAL A 525 -35.47 21.76 11.39
CA VAL A 525 -35.30 20.31 11.60
C VAL A 525 -33.83 19.96 11.91
N PRO A 526 -33.54 19.14 12.93
CA PRO A 526 -32.17 18.71 13.20
C PRO A 526 -31.67 17.65 12.20
N LEU A 527 -30.36 17.65 11.95
CA LEU A 527 -29.68 16.53 11.30
C LEU A 527 -29.56 15.35 12.27
N LEU A 528 -29.96 14.16 11.86
CA LEU A 528 -29.84 12.95 12.67
C LEU A 528 -28.61 12.15 12.27
N LEU A 529 -27.74 11.83 13.23
CA LEU A 529 -26.59 10.96 13.04
C LEU A 529 -26.78 9.69 13.86
N SER A 530 -26.54 8.51 13.28
CA SER A 530 -26.54 7.23 14.02
C SER A 530 -25.19 6.53 13.93
N ASN A 531 -24.89 5.68 14.91
CA ASN A 531 -23.68 4.85 14.96
C ASN A 531 -22.36 5.63 14.83
N VAL A 532 -22.27 6.83 15.42
CA VAL A 532 -21.04 7.63 15.44
C VAL A 532 -20.02 6.98 16.40
N ARG A 533 -19.02 6.31 15.84
CA ARG A 533 -18.02 5.55 16.62
C ARG A 533 -17.03 6.47 17.35
N GLU A 534 -16.70 6.14 18.60
CA GLU A 534 -15.60 6.78 19.33
C GLU A 534 -14.23 6.47 18.73
N ARG A 535 -14.05 5.36 18.00
CA ARG A 535 -12.77 5.03 17.38
C ARG A 535 -12.95 4.44 15.99
N LEU A 536 -12.37 5.13 15.02
CA LEU A 536 -12.31 4.70 13.63
C LEU A 536 -11.12 3.74 13.41
N PRO A 537 -11.14 2.92 12.33
CA PRO A 537 -10.02 2.05 11.96
C PRO A 537 -8.68 2.77 11.79
N ASN A 538 -8.70 4.05 11.40
CA ASN A 538 -7.51 4.89 11.29
C ASN A 538 -7.00 5.42 12.64
N GLY A 539 -7.62 5.05 13.76
CA GLY A 539 -7.24 5.43 15.11
C GLY A 539 -7.82 6.76 15.62
N ARG A 540 -8.51 7.55 14.78
CA ARG A 540 -9.14 8.82 15.18
C ARG A 540 -10.44 8.61 15.95
N ASN A 541 -10.75 9.53 16.86
CA ASN A 541 -12.05 9.62 17.50
C ASN A 541 -13.00 10.49 16.67
N LEU A 542 -14.08 9.89 16.15
CA LEU A 542 -15.00 10.60 15.27
C LEU A 542 -15.91 11.57 16.03
N GLN A 543 -16.31 11.23 17.25
CA GLN A 543 -17.16 12.10 18.08
C GLN A 543 -16.38 13.38 18.44
N GLU A 544 -15.15 13.23 18.94
CA GLU A 544 -14.27 14.36 19.24
C GLU A 544 -13.98 15.18 17.99
N PHE A 545 -13.76 14.53 16.84
CA PHE A 545 -13.54 15.23 15.57
C PHE A 545 -14.77 16.05 15.13
N PHE A 546 -15.98 15.52 15.27
CA PHE A 546 -17.21 16.25 14.97
C PHE A 546 -17.47 17.41 15.93
N GLU A 547 -17.09 17.28 17.19
CA GLU A 547 -17.15 18.38 18.16
C GLU A 547 -16.14 19.49 17.83
N GLN A 548 -14.90 19.12 17.49
CA GLN A 548 -13.84 20.06 17.11
C GLN A 548 -14.17 20.81 15.81
N THR A 549 -14.76 20.12 14.83
CA THR A 549 -15.21 20.72 13.56
C THR A 549 -16.54 21.47 13.67
N GLY A 550 -17.15 21.48 14.86
CA GLY A 550 -18.36 22.24 15.15
C GLY A 550 -19.66 21.56 14.72
N LEU A 551 -19.62 20.34 14.17
CA LEU A 551 -20.81 19.63 13.69
C LEU A 551 -21.79 19.33 14.82
N THR A 552 -21.30 18.75 15.91
CA THR A 552 -22.12 18.29 17.05
C THR A 552 -22.13 19.26 18.24
N ARG A 553 -21.61 20.49 18.09
CA ARG A 553 -21.63 21.48 19.18
C ARG A 553 -23.03 22.00 19.50
N ASP A 554 -23.88 22.08 18.49
CA ASP A 554 -25.25 22.55 18.61
C ASP A 554 -26.19 21.33 18.68
N THR A 555 -26.61 20.98 19.89
CA THR A 555 -27.48 19.83 20.17
C THR A 555 -28.91 20.02 19.64
N ASP A 556 -29.32 21.26 19.36
CA ASP A 556 -30.63 21.54 18.78
C ASP A 556 -30.60 21.36 17.25
N ALA A 557 -29.43 21.57 16.63
CA ALA A 557 -29.23 21.40 15.20
C ALA A 557 -28.81 19.97 14.79
N VAL A 558 -28.19 19.20 15.69
CA VAL A 558 -27.78 17.82 15.44
C VAL A 558 -28.17 16.90 16.59
N LYS A 559 -28.86 15.80 16.27
CA LYS A 559 -29.16 14.73 17.23
C LYS A 559 -28.35 13.47 16.90
N VAL A 560 -27.58 13.00 17.88
CA VAL A 560 -26.74 11.80 17.74
C VAL A 560 -27.40 10.63 18.48
N PHE A 561 -27.58 9.52 17.77
CA PHE A 561 -28.19 8.30 18.27
C PHE A 561 -27.17 7.15 18.29
N PRO A 562 -27.24 6.26 19.29
CA PRO A 562 -26.30 5.15 19.41
C PRO A 562 -26.44 4.14 18.26
N ILE A 563 -27.68 3.89 17.83
CA ILE A 563 -28.04 2.97 16.75
C ILE A 563 -29.07 3.63 15.82
N ILE A 564 -29.22 3.08 14.62
CA ILE A 564 -30.09 3.65 13.58
C ILE A 564 -31.56 3.50 13.96
N GLU A 565 -31.92 2.42 14.64
CA GLU A 565 -33.28 2.13 15.09
C GLU A 565 -33.82 3.20 16.05
N SER A 566 -32.96 3.74 16.93
CA SER A 566 -33.35 4.83 17.84
C SER A 566 -33.54 6.17 17.12
N ALA A 567 -32.82 6.41 16.03
CA ALA A 567 -33.04 7.60 15.20
C ALA A 567 -34.36 7.49 14.44
N ILE A 568 -34.69 6.30 13.93
CA ILE A 568 -35.97 6.02 13.25
C ILE A 568 -37.12 6.18 14.25
N GLU A 569 -37.03 5.59 15.45
CA GLU A 569 -38.06 5.71 16.52
C GLU A 569 -38.38 7.18 16.82
N TRP A 570 -37.35 8.01 16.97
CA TRP A 570 -37.53 9.43 17.23
C TRP A 570 -38.25 10.16 16.09
N VAL A 571 -37.95 9.84 14.83
CA VAL A 571 -38.61 10.45 13.67
C VAL A 571 -40.07 10.00 13.55
N GLU A 572 -40.32 8.71 13.77
CA GLU A 572 -41.68 8.18 13.80
C GLU A 572 -42.55 8.89 14.84
N ASP A 573 -42.01 9.13 16.05
CA ASP A 573 -42.72 9.89 17.10
C ASP A 573 -43.09 11.31 16.66
N GLN A 574 -42.22 11.98 15.90
CA GLN A 574 -42.54 13.31 15.36
C GLN A 574 -43.68 13.22 14.32
N ILE A 575 -43.59 12.28 13.39
CA ILE A 575 -44.58 12.08 12.33
C ILE A 575 -45.95 11.72 12.91
N VAL A 576 -45.97 10.86 13.93
CA VAL A 576 -47.20 10.45 14.63
C VAL A 576 -47.75 11.59 15.47
N GLY A 577 -46.92 12.28 16.26
CA GLY A 577 -47.35 13.38 17.12
C GLY A 577 -47.93 14.59 16.35
N GLU A 578 -47.49 14.81 15.10
CA GLU A 578 -48.11 15.78 14.19
C GLU A 578 -49.53 15.38 13.75
N ALA A 579 -49.84 14.08 13.72
CA ALA A 579 -51.08 13.54 13.15
C ALA A 579 -52.11 13.13 14.22
N ILE A 580 -51.64 12.67 15.38
CA ILE A 580 -52.46 12.16 16.48
C ILE A 580 -52.04 12.92 17.74
N PRO A 581 -52.92 13.78 18.31
CA PRO A 581 -52.59 14.49 19.54
C PRO A 581 -52.35 13.50 20.68
N PRO A 582 -51.40 13.79 21.60
CA PRO A 582 -51.05 12.88 22.68
C PRO A 582 -52.29 12.57 23.51
N THR A 583 -52.72 11.32 23.47
CA THR A 583 -53.73 10.82 24.41
C THR A 583 -53.04 10.72 25.77
N ASP A 584 -53.71 11.03 26.88
CA ASP A 584 -53.09 10.94 28.21
C ASP A 584 -52.64 9.48 28.45
N GLU A 585 -51.37 9.19 28.19
CA GLU A 585 -50.76 7.85 28.15
C GLU A 585 -50.82 7.16 29.52
N GLN A 586 -51.18 7.92 30.56
CA GLN A 586 -51.23 7.47 31.94
C GLN A 586 -52.57 6.86 32.35
N ILE A 587 -53.64 6.97 31.55
CA ILE A 587 -54.94 6.41 31.92
C ILE A 587 -55.01 4.94 31.50
N PRO A 588 -55.15 3.97 32.42
CA PRO A 588 -55.27 2.56 32.05
C PRO A 588 -56.51 2.30 31.20
N LEU A 589 -56.32 1.71 30.03
CA LEU A 589 -57.42 1.31 29.15
C LEU A 589 -58.31 0.27 29.83
N THR A 590 -59.61 0.44 29.64
CA THR A 590 -60.63 -0.59 29.82
C THR A 590 -60.73 -1.46 28.57
N ILE A 591 -61.33 -2.65 28.70
CA ILE A 591 -61.45 -3.61 27.59
C ILE A 591 -62.14 -3.01 26.34
N PRO A 592 -63.26 -2.27 26.43
CA PRO A 592 -63.89 -1.67 25.26
C PRO A 592 -63.04 -0.63 24.52
N GLU A 593 -62.08 -0.01 25.22
CA GLU A 593 -61.20 1.02 24.66
C GLU A 593 -60.01 0.44 23.89
N MET A 594 -59.67 -0.83 24.11
CA MET A 594 -58.61 -1.50 23.38
C MET A 594 -59.02 -1.75 21.92
N GLU A 595 -58.11 -1.46 20.99
CA GLU A 595 -58.38 -1.49 19.54
C GLU A 595 -58.90 -2.85 19.06
N MET A 596 -58.40 -3.95 19.65
CA MET A 596 -58.82 -5.31 19.35
C MET A 596 -60.28 -5.63 19.69
N PHE A 597 -60.93 -4.83 20.56
CA PHE A 597 -62.32 -5.01 21.01
C PHE A 597 -63.26 -3.89 20.56
N LYS A 598 -62.77 -2.93 19.77
CA LYS A 598 -63.55 -1.78 19.30
C LYS A 598 -64.77 -2.23 18.46
N GLY A 599 -65.96 -1.71 18.79
CA GLY A 599 -67.22 -2.01 18.08
C GLY A 599 -67.92 -3.32 18.51
N ARG A 600 -67.73 -3.76 19.75
CA ARG A 600 -68.38 -4.95 20.34
C ARG A 600 -69.41 -4.57 21.41
N LYS A 601 -70.34 -5.49 21.71
CA LYS A 601 -71.43 -5.29 22.67
C LYS A 601 -70.93 -5.48 24.11
N ASP A 602 -71.38 -4.60 25.01
CA ASP A 602 -70.91 -4.51 26.41
C ASP A 602 -71.09 -5.79 27.23
N GLU A 603 -72.20 -6.52 27.08
CA GLU A 603 -72.47 -7.75 27.84
C GLU A 603 -71.38 -8.81 27.65
N THR A 604 -70.91 -9.01 26.42
CA THR A 604 -69.84 -9.97 26.09
C THR A 604 -68.46 -9.54 26.59
N LEU A 605 -68.22 -8.24 26.77
CA LEU A 605 -66.93 -7.73 27.25
C LEU A 605 -66.83 -7.80 28.78
N ALA A 606 -67.97 -7.71 29.48
CA ALA A 606 -68.04 -7.91 30.93
C ALA A 606 -67.61 -9.34 31.33
N ASP A 607 -68.05 -10.36 30.59
CA ASP A 607 -67.66 -11.76 30.85
C ASP A 607 -66.16 -12.02 30.61
N LEU A 608 -65.57 -11.32 29.63
CA LEU A 608 -64.13 -11.35 29.40
C LEU A 608 -63.38 -10.67 30.56
N GLU A 609 -63.81 -9.45 30.93
CA GLU A 609 -63.18 -8.67 31.97
C GLU A 609 -63.20 -9.37 33.33
N ALA A 610 -64.29 -10.09 33.65
CA ALA A 610 -64.40 -10.89 34.87
C ALA A 610 -63.36 -12.03 34.97
N ARG A 611 -62.78 -12.46 33.85
CA ARG A 611 -61.78 -13.54 33.76
C ARG A 611 -60.35 -13.04 33.63
N LEU A 612 -60.16 -11.72 33.50
CA LEU A 612 -58.85 -11.10 33.40
C LEU A 612 -58.33 -10.73 34.79
N VAL A 613 -57.07 -11.06 35.06
CA VAL A 613 -56.39 -10.65 36.28
C VAL A 613 -55.64 -9.35 36.00
N GLN A 614 -55.89 -8.31 36.79
CA GLN A 614 -55.10 -7.08 36.72
C GLN A 614 -53.74 -7.30 37.39
N ARG A 615 -52.66 -6.97 36.68
CA ARG A 615 -51.29 -7.04 37.19
C ARG A 615 -50.58 -5.73 36.93
N THR A 616 -50.00 -5.15 37.97
CA THR A 616 -49.15 -3.96 37.87
C THR A 616 -47.69 -4.38 38.02
N CYS A 617 -46.84 -3.93 37.11
CA CYS A 617 -45.41 -4.18 37.08
C CYS A 617 -44.64 -2.86 37.18
N LYS A 618 -43.56 -2.86 37.96
CA LYS A 618 -42.69 -1.69 38.09
C LYS A 618 -41.71 -1.58 36.92
N ALA A 619 -41.27 -0.37 36.61
CA ALA A 619 -40.23 -0.15 35.60
C ALA A 619 -38.99 -1.04 35.88
N GLY A 620 -38.54 -1.78 34.86
CA GLY A 620 -37.44 -2.75 34.93
C GLY A 620 -37.82 -4.16 35.38
N GLU A 621 -39.06 -4.40 35.81
CA GLU A 621 -39.54 -5.72 36.23
C GLU A 621 -39.70 -6.66 35.01
N ALA A 622 -39.22 -7.90 35.14
CA ALA A 622 -39.46 -8.95 34.14
C ALA A 622 -40.85 -9.58 34.36
N ILE A 623 -41.70 -9.52 33.34
CA ILE A 623 -43.04 -10.12 33.37
C ILE A 623 -42.94 -11.63 33.20
N TYR A 624 -42.09 -12.07 32.25
CA TYR A 624 -41.65 -13.45 32.06
C TYR A 624 -40.25 -13.49 31.44
N SER A 625 -39.59 -14.64 31.58
CA SER A 625 -38.27 -14.94 31.04
C SER A 625 -38.30 -16.10 30.05
N ILE A 626 -37.24 -16.22 29.24
CA ILE A 626 -37.03 -17.34 28.33
C ILE A 626 -37.07 -18.66 29.10
N GLY A 627 -37.85 -19.62 28.58
CA GLY A 627 -38.04 -20.94 29.19
C GLY A 627 -39.23 -21.02 30.14
N ASP A 628 -39.83 -19.90 30.53
CA ASP A 628 -41.06 -19.91 31.33
C ASP A 628 -42.22 -20.55 30.55
N PRO A 629 -43.27 -21.06 31.22
CA PRO A 629 -44.46 -21.56 30.57
C PRO A 629 -45.16 -20.51 29.70
N GLY A 630 -45.63 -20.92 28.52
CA GLY A 630 -46.28 -20.08 27.51
C GLY A 630 -47.75 -19.74 27.78
N ASN A 631 -48.26 -19.99 28.98
CA ASN A 631 -49.69 -20.20 29.23
C ASN A 631 -50.49 -18.91 29.52
N GLU A 632 -49.93 -17.73 29.27
CA GLU A 632 -50.57 -16.45 29.60
C GLU A 632 -50.49 -15.47 28.42
N LEU A 633 -51.57 -14.72 28.20
CA LEU A 633 -51.65 -13.58 27.32
C LEU A 633 -51.70 -12.30 28.16
N TYR A 634 -50.96 -11.27 27.74
CA TYR A 634 -50.92 -10.00 28.43
C TYR A 634 -51.41 -8.89 27.51
N LEU A 635 -52.41 -8.14 27.96
CA LEU A 635 -52.94 -6.95 27.29
C LEU A 635 -52.46 -5.70 28.04
N ILE A 636 -51.85 -4.74 27.33
CA ILE A 636 -51.23 -3.56 27.93
C ILE A 636 -52.28 -2.47 28.12
N ARG A 637 -52.68 -2.20 29.36
CA ARG A 637 -53.65 -1.15 29.70
C ARG A 637 -52.99 0.22 29.75
N ARG A 638 -51.79 0.26 30.30
CA ARG A 638 -50.93 1.44 30.48
C ARG A 638 -49.50 0.95 30.52
N GLY A 639 -48.56 1.71 29.95
CA GLY A 639 -47.14 1.40 30.03
C GLY A 639 -46.58 0.79 28.75
N GLU A 640 -45.38 0.24 28.85
CA GLU A 640 -44.61 -0.24 27.70
C GLU A 640 -43.75 -1.44 28.05
N ILE A 641 -43.69 -2.42 27.14
CA ILE A 641 -43.01 -3.68 27.34
C ILE A 641 -41.93 -3.88 26.28
N LYS A 642 -40.69 -4.09 26.72
CA LYS A 642 -39.57 -4.50 25.86
C LYS A 642 -39.48 -6.02 25.77
N ILE A 643 -39.41 -6.51 24.54
CA ILE A 643 -39.11 -7.90 24.22
C ILE A 643 -37.63 -8.03 23.92
N MET A 644 -36.96 -8.87 24.70
CA MET A 644 -35.52 -9.13 24.59
C MET A 644 -35.28 -10.60 24.25
N SER A 645 -34.48 -10.89 23.22
CA SER A 645 -34.16 -12.26 22.81
C SER A 645 -32.66 -12.43 22.56
N PRO A 646 -32.06 -13.61 22.84
CA PRO A 646 -30.67 -13.90 22.50
C PRO A 646 -30.52 -14.09 20.99
N ILE A 647 -29.46 -13.52 20.43
CA ILE A 647 -29.04 -13.81 19.06
C ILE A 647 -28.13 -15.04 19.09
N SER A 648 -28.36 -16.00 18.18
CA SER A 648 -27.63 -17.26 18.04
C SER A 648 -26.15 -17.16 18.41
N GLY A 649 -25.75 -17.84 19.50
CA GLY A 649 -24.37 -17.94 19.98
C GLY A 649 -23.93 -16.88 21.00
N SER A 650 -24.74 -15.86 21.30
CA SER A 650 -24.44 -14.82 22.29
C SER A 650 -25.32 -14.95 23.55
N ARG A 651 -24.72 -14.81 24.74
CA ARG A 651 -25.45 -14.64 26.01
C ARG A 651 -26.08 -13.26 26.17
N ARG A 652 -25.77 -12.31 25.28
CA ARG A 652 -26.28 -10.94 25.36
C ARG A 652 -27.70 -10.91 24.78
N LEU A 653 -28.65 -10.43 25.59
CA LEU A 653 -30.01 -10.20 25.16
C LEU A 653 -30.06 -8.96 24.25
N HIS A 654 -30.66 -9.11 23.08
CA HIS A 654 -30.89 -8.05 22.13
C HIS A 654 -32.35 -7.61 22.18
N HIS A 655 -32.58 -6.32 22.04
CA HIS A 655 -33.93 -5.76 21.94
C HIS A 655 -34.50 -6.11 20.57
N ILE A 656 -35.67 -6.75 20.57
CA ILE A 656 -36.35 -7.23 19.36
C ILE A 656 -37.54 -6.33 19.03
N ALA A 657 -38.34 -6.02 20.05
CA ALA A 657 -39.57 -5.27 19.89
C ALA A 657 -39.91 -4.50 21.17
N THR A 658 -40.60 -3.37 21.06
CA THR A 658 -41.32 -2.74 22.18
C THR A 658 -42.79 -2.69 21.85
N PHE A 659 -43.66 -3.01 22.80
CA PHE A 659 -45.13 -2.90 22.68
C PHE A 659 -45.67 -1.89 23.68
N GLY A 660 -46.62 -1.06 23.25
CA GLY A 660 -47.20 0.02 24.04
C GLY A 660 -48.65 -0.22 24.48
N ARG A 661 -49.23 0.79 25.12
CA ARG A 661 -50.63 0.84 25.55
C ARG A 661 -51.60 0.47 24.42
N GLY A 662 -52.53 -0.44 24.72
CA GLY A 662 -53.54 -0.94 23.77
C GLY A 662 -53.12 -2.19 22.99
N ASP A 663 -51.83 -2.57 23.05
CA ASP A 663 -51.30 -3.76 22.37
C ASP A 663 -51.23 -4.98 23.31
N PHE A 664 -50.86 -6.14 22.76
CA PHE A 664 -50.67 -7.39 23.49
C PHE A 664 -49.32 -8.06 23.21
N PHE A 665 -48.89 -8.89 24.16
CA PHE A 665 -47.71 -9.74 24.04
C PHE A 665 -47.92 -11.12 24.66
N GLY A 666 -47.04 -12.07 24.31
CA GLY A 666 -47.13 -13.45 24.78
C GLY A 666 -48.07 -14.37 23.99
N GLY A 667 -48.77 -13.85 22.97
CA GLY A 667 -49.77 -14.63 22.20
C GLY A 667 -49.20 -15.80 21.39
N LEU A 668 -47.94 -15.75 20.93
CA LEU A 668 -47.34 -16.86 20.16
C LEU A 668 -47.25 -18.15 20.99
N ALA A 669 -46.70 -18.06 22.20
CA ALA A 669 -46.51 -19.19 23.10
C ALA A 669 -47.86 -19.74 23.62
N LEU A 670 -48.86 -18.86 23.77
CA LEU A 670 -50.22 -19.27 24.12
C LEU A 670 -50.87 -20.10 22.99
N LEU A 671 -50.62 -19.75 21.73
CA LEU A 671 -51.21 -20.40 20.56
C LEU A 671 -50.53 -21.73 20.18
N ASP A 672 -49.21 -21.82 20.29
CA ASP A 672 -48.44 -23.02 19.89
C ASP A 672 -48.05 -23.94 21.05
N GLY A 673 -48.29 -23.51 22.30
CA GLY A 673 -48.02 -24.28 23.51
C GLY A 673 -46.54 -24.44 23.86
N LYS A 674 -45.64 -23.70 23.22
CA LYS A 674 -44.19 -23.78 23.50
C LYS A 674 -43.77 -22.89 24.68
N PRO A 675 -42.63 -23.17 25.33
CA PRO A 675 -42.05 -22.25 26.31
C PRO A 675 -41.74 -20.87 25.73
N ARG A 676 -41.65 -19.85 26.58
CA ARG A 676 -41.30 -18.47 26.16
C ARG A 676 -39.94 -18.44 25.45
N GLY A 677 -39.91 -17.92 24.23
CA GLY A 677 -38.68 -17.75 23.42
C GLY A 677 -37.94 -16.41 23.63
N ASN A 678 -38.46 -15.54 24.49
CA ASN A 678 -37.93 -14.20 24.76
C ASN A 678 -38.26 -13.77 26.20
N ASN A 679 -37.62 -12.69 26.67
CA ASN A 679 -37.94 -12.03 27.93
C ASN A 679 -38.86 -10.84 27.64
N ALA A 680 -39.86 -10.62 28.49
CA ALA A 680 -40.66 -9.41 28.49
C ALA A 680 -40.34 -8.58 29.74
N ILE A 681 -39.95 -7.31 29.56
CA ILE A 681 -39.52 -6.42 30.65
C ILE A 681 -40.28 -5.11 30.55
N ALA A 682 -40.85 -4.64 31.67
CA ALA A 682 -41.53 -3.36 31.73
C ALA A 682 -40.52 -2.22 31.57
N ARG A 683 -40.73 -1.32 30.59
CA ARG A 683 -39.86 -0.13 30.37
C ARG A 683 -40.19 0.97 31.38
N ILE A 684 -41.48 1.14 31.65
CA ILE A 684 -42.04 2.08 32.63
C ILE A 684 -43.05 1.33 33.52
N ASP A 685 -43.57 1.98 34.56
CA ASP A 685 -44.67 1.41 35.37
C ASP A 685 -45.84 1.03 34.44
N THR A 686 -46.20 -0.25 34.45
CA THR A 686 -47.09 -0.85 33.45
C THR A 686 -48.23 -1.58 34.13
N ASP A 687 -49.46 -1.33 33.67
CA ASP A 687 -50.67 -2.05 34.07
C ASP A 687 -51.12 -2.99 32.96
N LEU A 688 -51.36 -4.25 33.32
CA LEU A 688 -51.68 -5.33 32.40
C LEU A 688 -53.01 -5.99 32.79
N TYR A 689 -53.73 -6.46 31.78
CA TYR A 689 -54.67 -7.58 31.97
C TYR A 689 -53.97 -8.89 31.58
N VAL A 690 -54.08 -9.91 32.44
CA VAL A 690 -53.54 -11.24 32.22
C VAL A 690 -54.67 -12.22 31.99
N LEU A 691 -54.64 -12.92 30.86
CA LEU A 691 -55.53 -14.03 30.56
C LEU A 691 -54.74 -15.33 30.55
N SER A 692 -55.02 -16.25 31.48
CA SER A 692 -54.40 -17.57 31.47
C SER A 692 -55.08 -18.49 30.44
N LEU A 693 -54.34 -19.47 29.94
CA LEU A 693 -54.83 -20.47 28.99
C LEU A 693 -56.02 -21.25 29.57
N GLU A 694 -56.00 -21.54 30.87
CA GLU A 694 -57.11 -22.19 31.58
C GLU A 694 -58.39 -21.34 31.53
N GLN A 695 -58.29 -20.05 31.89
CA GLN A 695 -59.43 -19.13 31.85
C GLN A 695 -59.92 -18.90 30.42
N PHE A 696 -59.01 -18.87 29.45
CA PHE A 696 -59.34 -18.81 28.03
C PHE A 696 -60.12 -20.06 27.58
N ASN A 697 -59.71 -21.26 27.98
CA ASN A 697 -60.40 -22.51 27.61
C ASN A 697 -61.82 -22.55 28.18
N ILE A 698 -61.99 -22.18 29.45
CA ILE A 698 -63.32 -22.10 30.08
C ILE A 698 -64.17 -21.04 29.35
N LEU A 699 -63.59 -19.90 28.99
CA LEU A 699 -64.29 -18.86 28.22
C LEU A 699 -64.71 -19.37 26.83
N ALA A 700 -63.88 -20.19 26.20
CA ALA A 700 -64.17 -20.77 24.89
C ALA A 700 -65.32 -21.78 24.93
N GLU A 701 -65.48 -22.52 26.03
CA GLU A 701 -66.60 -23.42 26.22
C GLU A 701 -67.92 -22.68 26.46
N GLU A 702 -67.90 -21.65 27.30
CA GLU A 702 -69.10 -20.88 27.69
C GLU A 702 -69.51 -19.85 26.62
N HIS A 703 -68.54 -19.16 26.02
CA HIS A 703 -68.75 -18.04 25.08
C HIS A 703 -67.97 -18.23 23.78
N LYS A 704 -68.33 -19.26 23.00
CA LYS A 704 -67.68 -19.63 21.71
C LYS A 704 -67.42 -18.44 20.76
N ARG A 705 -68.38 -17.51 20.65
CA ARG A 705 -68.26 -16.33 19.77
C ARG A 705 -67.17 -15.36 20.24
N LEU A 706 -67.02 -15.19 21.55
CA LEU A 706 -66.02 -14.31 22.16
C LEU A 706 -64.61 -14.90 22.02
N ALA A 707 -64.45 -16.20 22.29
CA ALA A 707 -63.18 -16.88 22.08
C ALA A 707 -62.73 -16.85 20.60
N PHE A 708 -63.66 -17.05 19.66
CA PHE A 708 -63.36 -16.89 18.23
C PHE A 708 -62.89 -15.48 17.88
N ILE A 709 -63.52 -14.44 18.47
CA ILE A 709 -63.12 -13.04 18.27
C ILE A 709 -61.71 -12.80 18.82
N LEU A 710 -61.42 -13.28 20.03
CA LEU A 710 -60.12 -13.10 20.68
C LEU A 710 -59.00 -13.77 19.87
N ILE A 711 -59.18 -15.02 19.47
CA ILE A 711 -58.22 -15.72 18.59
C ILE A 711 -58.08 -14.99 17.25
N SER A 712 -59.18 -14.56 16.64
CA SER A 712 -59.14 -13.86 15.35
C SER A 712 -58.38 -12.53 15.44
N ALA A 713 -58.53 -11.80 16.55
CA ALA A 713 -57.80 -10.57 16.80
C ALA A 713 -56.29 -10.84 16.97
N ILE A 714 -55.93 -11.80 17.82
CA ILE A 714 -54.52 -12.20 18.03
C ILE A 714 -53.89 -12.64 16.70
N ALA A 715 -54.56 -13.51 15.95
CA ALA A 715 -54.08 -14.02 14.68
C ALA A 715 -53.90 -12.92 13.63
N ARG A 716 -54.83 -11.95 13.56
CA ARG A 716 -54.73 -10.80 12.65
C ARG A 716 -53.51 -9.94 12.96
N THR A 717 -53.30 -9.58 14.23
CA THR A 717 -52.15 -8.79 14.66
C THR A 717 -50.84 -9.52 14.40
N LEU A 718 -50.75 -10.83 14.73
CA LEU A 718 -49.55 -11.62 14.44
C LEU A 718 -49.26 -11.71 12.93
N ALA A 719 -50.28 -11.87 12.08
CA ALA A 719 -50.12 -11.89 10.63
C ALA A 719 -49.66 -10.54 10.06
N GLN A 720 -50.09 -9.42 10.65
CA GLN A 720 -49.57 -8.09 10.28
C GLN A 720 -48.11 -7.93 10.69
N ARG A 721 -47.75 -8.27 11.94
CA ARG A 721 -46.36 -8.22 12.41
C ARG A 721 -45.44 -9.10 11.56
N LEU A 722 -45.90 -10.27 11.14
CA LEU A 722 -45.13 -11.16 10.25
C LEU A 722 -44.92 -10.56 8.86
N ARG A 723 -45.97 -10.00 8.23
CA ARG A 723 -45.82 -9.33 6.92
C ARG A 723 -44.86 -8.15 6.99
N TYR A 724 -44.90 -7.40 8.10
CA TYR A 724 -44.00 -6.29 8.34
C TYR A 724 -42.54 -6.77 8.45
N ALA A 725 -42.28 -7.83 9.24
CA ALA A 725 -40.97 -8.44 9.35
C ALA A 725 -40.45 -9.02 8.02
N ASP A 726 -41.32 -9.65 7.20
CA ASP A 726 -40.96 -10.15 5.87
C ASP A 726 -40.56 -9.00 4.92
N GLY A 727 -41.24 -7.85 5.01
CA GLY A 727 -40.87 -6.64 4.28
C GLY A 727 -39.46 -6.17 4.63
N GLU A 728 -39.14 -6.09 5.93
CA GLU A 728 -37.79 -5.71 6.39
C GLU A 728 -36.72 -6.72 5.99
N LEU A 729 -37.02 -8.02 6.05
CA LEU A 729 -36.10 -9.08 5.62
C LEU A 729 -35.83 -9.02 4.11
N THR A 730 -36.85 -8.70 3.31
CA THR A 730 -36.71 -8.53 1.86
C THR A 730 -35.79 -7.36 1.56
N LEU A 731 -35.98 -6.23 2.26
CA LEU A 731 -35.08 -5.10 2.16
C LEU A 731 -33.66 -5.51 2.54
N LEU A 732 -33.42 -6.24 3.62
CA LEU A 732 -32.05 -6.63 4.01
C LEU A 732 -31.27 -7.47 2.98
N HIS A 733 -31.95 -8.15 2.05
CA HIS A 733 -31.33 -8.94 0.99
C HIS A 733 -31.00 -8.13 -0.28
N GLU A 734 -31.58 -6.94 -0.44
CA GLU A 734 -31.23 -5.93 -1.46
C GLU A 734 -30.14 -4.98 -0.94
#